data_AF-A0A2N5JZU7-F1
#
_entry.id   AF-A0A2N5JZU7-F1
#
_cell.length_a   1.000
_cell.length_b   1.000
_cell.length_c   1.000
_cell.angle_alpha   90.00
_cell.angle_beta   90.00
_cell.angle_gamma   90.00
#
_symmetry.space_group_name_H-M   'P 1'
#
loop_
_entity.id
_entity.type
_entity.pdbx_description
1 polymer ?
#
loop_
_entity_poly.entity_id
_entity_poly.type
_entity_poly.pdbx_seq_one_letter_code
_entity_poly.pdbx_strand_id
1 'polypeptide(L)'
;MIYNHTLTTAPRRSLLDRRFGIDRLNTEVVLYVLLFIASIVLHLWQLDVKAMHHDESIHAWLSYRFFTGASDFTCAGHNPEQGIVRQSSTYCYDPVYHGPSLYVLTLLAYFLFGDGDAQARLPMALAGIGLVPMAWTLRPFIGRKGAFIAAALMTISPSLLYYTRFARHDALVLLWSLFMVVGLFKFLRDGGAVNLSLATAGLALTWATHELVFILIFIGGSFFGLRLFWEWHPRLFLYITALALAVSLLITGAALTVTEAQSATLHGLLQRSLGPALLLGVGALLIVPMSFAWEREPIVRDRFVQTWRTDRGVYWASLGTFLVIFTLLFTTFFAYPRGFLDGWYQGIKYWLGSQHSYARGGQPWFYYLMLLPIYDLLALIFGLVGLSWLLVGGFRGRSTQPTAQEQGPDPNGHGAGLDGTNGNPASAHSPTATGAAAATGGYTAAPLLVFFLGYWFVQAFVGFSWAGEKMPWLLTHISLPATLLAAWTLGQLGSNIPWRALRYDFGWAVPLLTLILVISLLVAAAAFAGGDQTVAGLRARLQGLVPILVAGGCVFALLTIATWFGSRVVLRLAALTCAAVLLVYGIRAATLVVYRTPDTPIEPLIYTQTAPDVPILVRQIQQLAINHSRNSRTA
;
A
#
# COMPACT_ATOMS: atom_id res chain seq x y z
N MET A 1 -28.93 56.98 19.16
CA MET A 1 -29.50 55.76 19.80
C MET A 1 -29.01 54.55 19.01
N ILE A 2 -28.49 53.58 19.74
CA ILE A 2 -27.69 52.44 19.27
C ILE A 2 -28.61 51.39 18.61
N TYR A 3 -28.37 51.04 17.35
CA TYR A 3 -28.97 49.85 16.73
C TYR A 3 -28.01 48.68 16.89
N ASN A 4 -28.32 47.80 17.84
CA ASN A 4 -27.67 46.51 18.01
C ASN A 4 -28.07 45.57 16.86
N HIS A 5 -27.13 45.29 15.95
CA HIS A 5 -27.26 44.13 15.07
C HIS A 5 -26.98 42.86 15.88
N THR A 6 -28.04 42.23 16.38
CA THR A 6 -27.98 40.84 16.82
C THR A 6 -27.74 39.95 15.61
N LEU A 7 -26.48 39.51 15.44
CA LEU A 7 -26.13 38.40 14.56
C LEU A 7 -26.81 37.13 15.09
N THR A 8 -27.94 36.76 14.50
CA THR A 8 -28.53 35.43 14.70
C THR A 8 -27.58 34.41 14.08
N THR A 9 -26.76 33.80 14.93
CA THR A 9 -25.96 32.62 14.58
C THR A 9 -26.92 31.48 14.25
N ALA A 10 -26.98 31.08 12.98
CA ALA A 10 -27.74 29.90 12.58
C ALA A 10 -27.27 28.69 13.42
N PRO A 11 -28.19 27.91 14.03
CA PRO A 11 -27.81 26.79 14.88
C PRO A 11 -27.00 25.77 14.08
N ARG A 12 -25.82 25.40 14.59
CA ARG A 12 -25.00 24.31 14.05
C ARG A 12 -25.83 23.03 14.12
N ARG A 13 -26.38 22.58 12.99
CA ARG A 13 -27.13 21.30 12.89
C ARG A 13 -26.28 20.17 13.46
N SER A 14 -26.84 19.41 14.41
CA SER A 14 -26.15 18.26 14.99
C SER A 14 -25.96 17.16 13.92
N LEU A 15 -25.04 16.22 14.15
CA LEU A 15 -24.84 15.08 13.25
C LEU A 15 -26.12 14.25 13.04
N LEU A 16 -27.01 14.22 14.05
CA LEU A 16 -28.28 13.48 14.03
C LEU A 16 -29.40 14.24 13.28
N ASP A 17 -29.27 15.56 13.09
CA ASP A 17 -30.25 16.38 12.35
C ASP A 17 -30.00 16.36 10.83
N ARG A 18 -28.91 15.71 10.40
CA ARG A 18 -28.58 15.54 8.99
C ARG A 18 -29.42 14.42 8.40
N ARG A 19 -30.53 14.79 7.76
CA ARG A 19 -31.32 13.86 6.93
C ARG A 19 -30.39 13.18 5.91
N PHE A 20 -30.35 11.85 5.91
CA PHE A 20 -29.60 11.08 4.92
C PHE A 20 -30.34 11.18 3.58
N GLY A 21 -29.80 12.00 2.69
CA GLY A 21 -30.37 12.20 1.36
C GLY A 21 -30.26 10.94 0.52
N ILE A 22 -31.38 10.29 0.22
CA ILE A 22 -31.45 9.13 -0.70
C ILE A 22 -31.01 9.54 -2.12
N ASP A 23 -31.11 10.83 -2.45
CA ASP A 23 -30.56 11.46 -3.66
C ASP A 23 -29.03 11.31 -3.81
N ARG A 24 -28.31 10.98 -2.73
CA ARG A 24 -26.86 10.71 -2.75
C ARG A 24 -26.49 9.25 -3.00
N LEU A 25 -27.46 8.33 -3.02
CA LEU A 25 -27.26 6.93 -3.40
C LEU A 25 -27.11 6.83 -4.92
N ASN A 26 -25.88 7.01 -5.39
CA ASN A 26 -25.51 6.67 -6.75
C ASN A 26 -24.98 5.21 -6.82
N THR A 27 -24.89 4.67 -8.03
CA THR A 27 -24.39 3.30 -8.26
C THR A 27 -22.99 3.09 -7.67
N GLU A 28 -22.13 4.12 -7.67
CA GLU A 28 -20.78 4.05 -7.06
C GLU A 28 -20.85 3.77 -5.56
N VAL A 29 -21.70 4.49 -4.81
CA VAL A 29 -21.89 4.28 -3.36
C VAL A 29 -22.45 2.88 -3.08
N VAL A 30 -23.44 2.43 -3.85
CA VAL A 30 -24.00 1.07 -3.71
C VAL A 30 -22.92 0.01 -3.91
N LEU A 31 -22.10 0.14 -4.96
CA LEU A 31 -21.00 -0.79 -5.23
C LEU A 31 -19.96 -0.80 -4.08
N TYR A 32 -19.64 0.36 -3.51
CA TYR A 32 -18.75 0.43 -2.35
C TYR A 32 -19.35 -0.21 -1.10
N VAL A 33 -20.65 -0.02 -0.84
CA VAL A 33 -21.34 -0.67 0.28
C VAL A 33 -21.35 -2.18 0.10
N LEU A 34 -21.67 -2.68 -1.10
CA LEU A 34 -21.62 -4.11 -1.41
C LEU A 34 -20.21 -4.68 -1.22
N LEU A 35 -19.18 -3.96 -1.69
CA LEU A 35 -17.79 -4.36 -1.50
C LEU A 35 -17.37 -4.34 -0.03
N PHE A 36 -17.84 -3.36 0.75
CA PHE A 36 -17.58 -3.29 2.18
C PHE A 36 -18.23 -4.46 2.93
N ILE A 37 -19.47 -4.82 2.59
CA ILE A 37 -20.14 -6.01 3.11
C ILE A 37 -19.37 -7.28 2.72
N ALA A 38 -18.95 -7.39 1.46
CA ALA A 38 -18.12 -8.52 1.02
C ALA A 38 -16.80 -8.60 1.80
N SER A 39 -16.16 -7.47 2.07
CA SER A 39 -14.95 -7.41 2.90
C SER A 39 -15.21 -7.88 4.33
N ILE A 40 -16.32 -7.48 4.97
CA ILE A 40 -16.71 -7.97 6.29
C ILE A 40 -16.85 -9.49 6.29
N VAL A 41 -17.58 -10.04 5.33
CA VAL A 41 -17.78 -11.50 5.21
C VAL A 41 -16.42 -12.20 5.02
N LEU A 42 -15.61 -11.73 4.07
CA LEU A 42 -14.33 -12.36 3.77
C LEU A 42 -13.35 -12.31 4.95
N HIS A 43 -13.34 -11.25 5.76
CA HIS A 43 -12.41 -11.14 6.90
C HIS A 43 -12.92 -11.86 8.16
N LEU A 44 -14.23 -11.94 8.39
CA LEU A 44 -14.79 -12.52 9.64
C LEU A 44 -15.25 -13.97 9.51
N TRP A 45 -15.54 -14.45 8.29
CA TRP A 45 -16.00 -15.82 8.09
C TRP A 45 -14.94 -16.84 8.54
N GLN A 46 -15.28 -17.79 9.42
CA GLN A 46 -14.37 -18.86 9.88
C GLN A 46 -13.04 -18.35 10.47
N LEU A 47 -13.07 -17.26 11.23
CA LEU A 47 -11.87 -16.65 11.80
C LEU A 47 -11.21 -17.51 12.90
N ASP A 48 -11.97 -18.42 13.51
CA ASP A 48 -11.57 -19.36 14.56
C ASP A 48 -11.08 -20.73 14.05
N VAL A 49 -11.22 -21.03 12.76
CA VAL A 49 -11.09 -22.41 12.27
C VAL A 49 -9.65 -22.93 12.28
N LYS A 50 -8.67 -22.07 11.99
CA LYS A 50 -7.25 -22.46 11.87
C LYS A 50 -6.58 -22.51 13.24
N ALA A 51 -5.63 -23.44 13.41
CA ALA A 51 -4.79 -23.48 14.61
C ALA A 51 -4.00 -22.17 14.78
N MET A 52 -3.77 -21.76 16.03
CA MET A 52 -2.88 -20.63 16.32
C MET A 52 -1.47 -20.95 15.83
N HIS A 53 -0.96 -20.13 14.92
CA HIS A 53 0.46 -20.14 14.57
C HIS A 53 1.30 -19.77 15.80
N HIS A 54 2.58 -20.18 15.81
CA HIS A 54 3.51 -19.90 16.92
C HIS A 54 3.41 -18.45 17.41
N ASP A 55 3.59 -17.48 16.51
CA ASP A 55 3.52 -16.06 16.87
C ASP A 55 2.12 -15.61 17.28
N GLU A 56 1.05 -16.08 16.62
CA GLU A 56 -0.32 -15.76 17.05
C GLU A 56 -0.56 -16.21 18.49
N SER A 57 -0.07 -17.39 18.87
CA SER A 57 -0.26 -17.94 20.21
C SER A 57 0.42 -17.08 21.28
N ILE A 58 1.63 -16.58 21.01
CA ILE A 58 2.36 -15.68 21.92
C ILE A 58 1.58 -14.38 22.10
N HIS A 59 1.08 -13.82 20.99
CA HIS A 59 0.34 -12.56 21.00
C HIS A 59 -1.01 -12.69 21.72
N ALA A 60 -1.75 -13.76 21.42
CA ALA A 60 -3.02 -14.09 22.04
C ALA A 60 -2.85 -14.34 23.54
N TRP A 61 -1.82 -15.12 23.93
CA TRP A 61 -1.52 -15.44 25.33
C TRP A 61 -1.11 -14.22 26.14
N LEU A 62 -0.22 -13.36 25.61
CA LEU A 62 0.21 -12.16 26.33
C LEU A 62 -0.95 -11.18 26.52
N SER A 63 -1.83 -11.05 25.51
CA SER A 63 -3.05 -10.25 25.61
C SER A 63 -4.04 -10.85 26.60
N TYR A 64 -4.13 -12.18 26.69
CA TYR A 64 -4.97 -12.88 27.67
C TYR A 64 -4.47 -12.64 29.09
N ARG A 65 -3.16 -12.78 29.34
CA ARG A 65 -2.55 -12.44 30.65
C ARG A 65 -2.82 -11.00 31.04
N PHE A 66 -2.77 -10.09 30.07
CA PHE A 66 -3.08 -8.67 30.31
C PHE A 66 -4.57 -8.49 30.65
N PHE A 67 -5.45 -9.16 29.92
CA PHE A 67 -6.89 -9.17 30.16
C PHE A 67 -7.27 -9.77 31.54
N THR A 68 -6.62 -10.84 31.98
CA THR A 68 -6.89 -11.48 33.28
C THR A 68 -6.21 -10.80 34.48
N GLY A 69 -5.44 -9.73 34.25
CA GLY A 69 -4.77 -8.99 35.32
C GLY A 69 -3.56 -9.72 35.93
N ALA A 70 -2.81 -10.48 35.13
CA ALA A 70 -1.53 -11.05 35.58
C ALA A 70 -0.57 -9.93 36.03
N SER A 71 0.35 -10.23 36.96
CA SER A 71 1.20 -9.20 37.60
C SER A 71 2.71 -9.41 37.42
N ASP A 72 3.10 -10.32 36.55
CA ASP A 72 4.47 -10.80 36.38
C ASP A 72 4.92 -10.64 34.91
N PHE A 73 4.80 -9.42 34.38
CA PHE A 73 5.25 -9.09 33.03
C PHE A 73 6.74 -8.80 33.00
N THR A 74 7.45 -9.43 32.07
CA THR A 74 8.86 -9.13 31.77
C THR A 74 8.93 -7.97 30.77
N CYS A 75 9.74 -6.95 31.09
CA CYS A 75 9.82 -5.71 30.31
C CYS A 75 11.11 -5.61 29.48
N ALA A 76 11.10 -4.72 28.49
CA ALA A 76 12.26 -4.44 27.63
C ALA A 76 13.56 -4.23 28.42
N GLY A 77 14.61 -4.95 27.99
CA GLY A 77 15.94 -4.88 28.60
C GLY A 77 16.11 -5.70 29.87
N HIS A 78 15.17 -6.59 30.19
CA HIS A 78 15.37 -7.64 31.17
C HIS A 78 16.52 -8.56 30.73
N ASN A 79 17.56 -8.66 31.55
CA ASN A 79 18.70 -9.53 31.35
C ASN A 79 19.27 -9.97 32.72
N PRO A 80 18.80 -11.10 33.27
CA PRO A 80 19.21 -11.55 34.60
C PRO A 80 20.68 -11.98 34.65
N GLU A 81 21.25 -12.43 33.53
CA GLU A 81 22.68 -12.78 33.43
C GLU A 81 23.59 -11.55 33.66
N GLN A 82 23.10 -10.36 33.32
CA GLN A 82 23.77 -9.08 33.58
C GLN A 82 23.27 -8.40 34.87
N GLY A 83 22.49 -9.10 35.70
CA GLY A 83 21.90 -8.56 36.93
C GLY A 83 20.77 -7.54 36.71
N ILE A 84 20.24 -7.43 35.48
CA ILE A 84 19.19 -6.47 35.13
C ILE A 84 17.83 -7.18 35.17
N VAL A 85 17.14 -7.08 36.30
CA VAL A 85 15.77 -7.60 36.43
C VAL A 85 14.78 -6.46 36.19
N ARG A 86 13.99 -6.58 35.12
CA ARG A 86 12.89 -5.65 34.80
C ARG A 86 11.57 -6.41 34.71
N GLN A 87 10.68 -6.15 35.65
CA GLN A 87 9.33 -6.69 35.69
C GLN A 87 8.32 -5.60 36.07
N SER A 88 7.05 -5.80 35.69
CA SER A 88 5.96 -4.88 35.96
C SER A 88 4.69 -5.64 36.34
N SER A 89 3.88 -5.05 37.22
CA SER A 89 2.58 -5.58 37.64
C SER A 89 1.47 -5.46 36.59
N THR A 90 1.81 -4.87 35.45
CA THR A 90 0.94 -4.69 34.28
C THR A 90 1.76 -4.90 33.02
N TYR A 91 1.10 -5.00 31.87
CA TYR A 91 1.78 -5.10 30.58
C TYR A 91 2.81 -3.98 30.43
N CYS A 92 4.01 -4.34 29.99
CA CYS A 92 5.08 -3.41 29.66
C CYS A 92 5.68 -3.81 28.31
N TYR A 93 6.09 -2.79 27.54
CA TYR A 93 6.65 -3.00 26.20
C TYR A 93 7.94 -3.83 26.26
N ASP A 94 8.05 -4.78 25.33
CA ASP A 94 9.26 -5.53 25.03
C ASP A 94 9.42 -5.64 23.49
N PRO A 95 10.48 -5.06 22.89
CA PRO A 95 10.69 -5.09 21.45
C PRO A 95 10.86 -6.49 20.87
N VAL A 96 11.18 -7.51 21.70
CA VAL A 96 11.22 -8.91 21.26
C VAL A 96 9.85 -9.36 20.74
N TYR A 97 8.77 -8.81 21.30
CA TYR A 97 7.39 -9.12 20.95
C TYR A 97 6.66 -7.95 20.28
N HIS A 98 7.40 -6.97 19.76
CA HIS A 98 6.88 -5.78 19.07
C HIS A 98 5.98 -4.87 19.94
N GLY A 99 5.30 -3.93 19.29
CA GLY A 99 4.66 -2.80 19.94
C GLY A 99 3.34 -3.11 20.68
N PRO A 100 2.94 -2.22 21.61
CA PRO A 100 1.78 -2.39 22.51
C PRO A 100 0.41 -2.41 21.83
N SER A 101 0.26 -1.81 20.64
CA SER A 101 -1.06 -1.60 20.01
C SER A 101 -1.84 -2.90 19.78
N LEU A 102 -1.17 -3.96 19.33
CA LEU A 102 -1.78 -5.27 19.13
C LEU A 102 -2.36 -5.80 20.44
N TYR A 103 -1.58 -5.73 21.51
CA TYR A 103 -1.94 -6.29 22.81
C TYR A 103 -3.12 -5.54 23.43
N VAL A 104 -3.12 -4.21 23.33
CA VAL A 104 -4.21 -3.36 23.80
C VAL A 104 -5.50 -3.63 23.02
N LEU A 105 -5.43 -3.74 21.68
CA LEU A 105 -6.60 -4.01 20.84
C LEU A 105 -7.14 -5.42 21.04
N THR A 106 -6.27 -6.40 21.24
CA THR A 106 -6.65 -7.80 21.50
C THR A 106 -7.25 -7.95 22.90
N LEU A 107 -6.69 -7.28 23.90
CA LEU A 107 -7.31 -7.17 25.23
C LEU A 107 -8.71 -6.57 25.14
N LEU A 108 -8.90 -5.51 24.35
CA LEU A 108 -10.22 -4.90 24.17
C LEU A 108 -11.19 -5.89 23.50
N ALA A 109 -10.72 -6.68 22.53
CA ALA A 109 -11.54 -7.73 21.92
C ALA A 109 -11.96 -8.80 22.94
N TYR A 110 -11.04 -9.26 23.79
CA TYR A 110 -11.36 -10.20 24.87
C TYR A 110 -12.33 -9.62 25.90
N PHE A 111 -12.13 -8.36 26.28
CA PHE A 111 -13.03 -7.67 27.20
C PHE A 111 -14.46 -7.55 26.66
N LEU A 112 -14.63 -7.30 25.36
CA LEU A 112 -15.94 -7.12 24.74
C LEU A 112 -16.65 -8.44 24.40
N PHE A 113 -15.91 -9.48 24.02
CA PHE A 113 -16.46 -10.68 23.40
C PHE A 113 -16.00 -12.01 24.03
N GLY A 114 -15.26 -11.97 25.15
CA GLY A 114 -14.62 -13.12 25.77
C GLY A 114 -13.31 -13.51 25.09
N ASP A 115 -12.51 -14.36 25.74
CA ASP A 115 -11.31 -14.93 25.15
C ASP A 115 -11.66 -16.01 24.11
N GLY A 116 -10.80 -16.13 23.09
CA GLY A 116 -10.98 -17.11 22.01
C GLY A 116 -10.20 -16.77 20.76
N ASP A 117 -10.10 -17.77 19.87
CA ASP A 117 -9.26 -17.69 18.67
C ASP A 117 -9.73 -16.63 17.67
N ALA A 118 -11.05 -16.51 17.47
CA ALA A 118 -11.61 -15.46 16.62
C ALA A 118 -11.38 -14.07 17.22
N GLN A 119 -11.56 -13.92 18.53
CA GLN A 119 -11.39 -12.65 19.24
C GLN A 119 -9.93 -12.18 19.21
N ALA A 120 -8.98 -13.11 19.29
CA ALA A 120 -7.55 -12.82 19.15
C ALA A 120 -7.20 -12.23 17.77
N ARG A 121 -7.88 -12.70 16.71
CA ARG A 121 -7.67 -12.28 15.31
C ARG A 121 -8.55 -11.11 14.89
N LEU A 122 -9.56 -10.77 15.69
CA LEU A 122 -10.57 -9.76 15.37
C LEU A 122 -9.95 -8.38 15.09
N PRO A 123 -8.99 -7.85 15.87
CA PRO A 123 -8.41 -6.54 15.59
C PRO A 123 -7.78 -6.43 14.19
N MET A 124 -7.13 -7.50 13.73
CA MET A 124 -6.47 -7.56 12.42
C MET A 124 -7.48 -7.68 11.30
N ALA A 125 -8.53 -8.48 11.51
CA ALA A 125 -9.63 -8.61 10.56
C ALA A 125 -10.34 -7.26 10.37
N LEU A 126 -10.57 -6.53 11.47
CA LEU A 126 -11.10 -5.16 11.43
C LEU A 126 -10.15 -4.18 10.72
N ALA A 127 -8.83 -4.36 10.87
CA ALA A 127 -7.85 -3.55 10.15
C ALA A 127 -7.93 -3.79 8.63
N GLY A 128 -8.06 -5.05 8.21
CA GLY A 128 -8.28 -5.43 6.80
C GLY A 128 -9.59 -4.85 6.24
N ILE A 129 -10.68 -4.94 6.98
CA ILE A 129 -11.97 -4.29 6.64
C ILE A 129 -11.81 -2.77 6.51
N GLY A 130 -11.01 -2.15 7.39
CA GLY A 130 -10.69 -0.72 7.41
C GLY A 130 -9.94 -0.22 6.17
N LEU A 131 -9.29 -1.10 5.39
CA LEU A 131 -8.63 -0.72 4.14
C LEU A 131 -9.63 -0.24 3.07
N VAL A 132 -10.86 -0.77 3.07
CA VAL A 132 -11.92 -0.42 2.11
C VAL A 132 -12.37 1.06 2.23
N PRO A 133 -12.80 1.56 3.41
CA PRO A 133 -13.11 2.98 3.56
C PRO A 133 -11.88 3.88 3.36
N MET A 134 -10.66 3.38 3.62
CA MET A 134 -9.45 4.12 3.28
C MET A 134 -9.24 4.28 1.79
N ALA A 135 -9.52 3.26 0.99
CA ALA A 135 -9.49 3.36 -0.46
C ALA A 135 -10.42 4.47 -1.00
N TRP A 136 -11.60 4.67 -0.41
CA TRP A 136 -12.51 5.75 -0.79
C TRP A 136 -11.86 7.14 -0.67
N THR A 137 -11.01 7.34 0.33
CA THR A 137 -10.33 8.63 0.53
C THR A 137 -9.25 8.91 -0.53
N LEU A 138 -8.82 7.88 -1.26
CA LEU A 138 -7.82 8.00 -2.34
C LEU A 138 -8.42 8.49 -3.67
N ARG A 139 -9.76 8.56 -3.80
CA ARG A 139 -10.46 9.02 -5.03
C ARG A 139 -9.88 10.29 -5.66
N PRO A 140 -9.47 11.32 -4.91
CA PRO A 140 -8.92 12.52 -5.54
C PRO A 140 -7.51 12.38 -6.10
N PHE A 141 -6.76 11.34 -5.68
CA PHE A 141 -5.37 11.14 -6.08
C PHE A 141 -5.24 10.06 -7.15
N ILE A 142 -6.00 8.96 -7.05
CA ILE A 142 -5.92 7.85 -8.02
C ILE A 142 -7.17 7.74 -8.91
N GLY A 143 -8.11 8.69 -8.78
CA GLY A 143 -9.37 8.71 -9.52
C GLY A 143 -10.44 7.78 -8.92
N ARG A 144 -11.71 7.99 -9.30
CA ARG A 144 -12.85 7.20 -8.77
C ARG A 144 -12.73 5.71 -9.10
N LYS A 145 -12.42 5.38 -10.35
CA LYS A 145 -12.24 4.00 -10.80
C LYS A 145 -11.06 3.34 -10.10
N GLY A 146 -9.91 4.04 -10.04
CA GLY A 146 -8.72 3.52 -9.37
C GLY A 146 -8.95 3.28 -7.88
N ALA A 147 -9.65 4.17 -7.19
CA ALA A 147 -9.99 3.99 -5.78
C ALA A 147 -10.92 2.81 -5.52
N PHE A 148 -11.90 2.55 -6.41
CA PHE A 148 -12.77 1.38 -6.28
C PHE A 148 -12.01 0.09 -6.55
N ILE A 149 -11.16 0.07 -7.57
CA ILE A 149 -10.28 -1.07 -7.88
C ILE A 149 -9.32 -1.32 -6.71
N ALA A 150 -8.76 -0.27 -6.10
CA ALA A 150 -7.88 -0.40 -4.92
C ALA A 150 -8.62 -1.06 -3.76
N ALA A 151 -9.86 -0.62 -3.48
CA ALA A 151 -10.70 -1.23 -2.45
C ALA A 151 -10.94 -2.72 -2.74
N ALA A 152 -11.24 -3.06 -3.99
CA ALA A 152 -11.52 -4.43 -4.39
C ALA A 152 -10.27 -5.31 -4.27
N LEU A 153 -9.13 -4.86 -4.80
CA LEU A 153 -7.88 -5.60 -4.76
C LEU A 153 -7.35 -5.77 -3.33
N MET A 154 -7.45 -4.77 -2.46
CA MET A 154 -7.06 -4.93 -1.05
C MET A 154 -7.97 -5.91 -0.29
N THR A 155 -9.20 -6.12 -0.76
CA THR A 155 -10.15 -7.08 -0.15
C THR A 155 -9.88 -8.53 -0.55
N ILE A 156 -9.37 -8.76 -1.77
CA ILE A 156 -9.27 -10.11 -2.37
C ILE A 156 -7.85 -10.54 -2.72
N SER A 157 -6.86 -9.65 -2.58
CA SER A 157 -5.44 -10.00 -2.73
C SER A 157 -5.11 -11.13 -1.76
N PRO A 158 -4.56 -12.26 -2.23
CA PRO A 158 -4.31 -13.43 -1.40
C PRO A 158 -3.46 -13.13 -0.18
N SER A 159 -2.35 -12.40 -0.33
CA SER A 159 -1.46 -12.10 0.80
C SER A 159 -2.11 -11.14 1.80
N LEU A 160 -2.79 -10.10 1.31
CA LEU A 160 -3.45 -9.10 2.16
C LEU A 160 -4.62 -9.73 2.93
N LEU A 161 -5.49 -10.50 2.27
CA LEU A 161 -6.62 -11.17 2.92
C LEU A 161 -6.15 -12.23 3.93
N TYR A 162 -5.09 -12.98 3.60
CA TYR A 162 -4.56 -14.01 4.51
C TYR A 162 -3.99 -13.41 5.79
N TYR A 163 -3.10 -12.42 5.69
CA TYR A 163 -2.43 -11.86 6.88
C TYR A 163 -3.28 -10.86 7.66
N THR A 164 -4.33 -10.29 7.06
CA THR A 164 -5.35 -9.54 7.81
C THR A 164 -6.27 -10.43 8.63
N ARG A 165 -6.21 -11.76 8.48
CA ARG A 165 -6.90 -12.74 9.33
C ARG A 165 -5.94 -13.44 10.31
N PHE A 166 -4.79 -12.83 10.56
CA PHE A 166 -3.72 -13.38 11.39
C PHE A 166 -3.54 -12.50 12.63
N ALA A 167 -3.49 -13.08 13.83
CA ALA A 167 -3.28 -12.35 15.09
C ALA A 167 -1.82 -11.87 15.24
N ARG A 168 -1.40 -11.02 14.29
CA ARG A 168 -0.05 -10.45 14.16
C ARG A 168 -0.12 -8.95 13.82
N HIS A 169 1.00 -8.28 14.04
CA HIS A 169 1.14 -6.83 13.88
C HIS A 169 0.97 -6.32 12.43
N ASP A 170 1.24 -7.16 11.43
CA ASP A 170 1.31 -6.76 10.02
C ASP A 170 0.03 -6.07 9.51
N ALA A 171 -1.14 -6.65 9.80
CA ALA A 171 -2.44 -6.12 9.37
C ALA A 171 -2.70 -4.70 9.90
N LEU A 172 -2.32 -4.46 11.15
CA LEU A 172 -2.44 -3.14 11.78
C LEU A 172 -1.51 -2.14 11.10
N VAL A 173 -0.25 -2.51 10.84
CA VAL A 173 0.72 -1.67 10.12
C VAL A 173 0.19 -1.28 8.72
N LEU A 174 -0.50 -2.19 8.01
CA LEU A 174 -1.11 -1.85 6.71
C LEU A 174 -2.10 -0.69 6.83
N LEU A 175 -3.03 -0.76 7.78
CA LEU A 175 -4.02 0.29 7.99
C LEU A 175 -3.37 1.61 8.46
N TRP A 176 -2.44 1.54 9.41
CA TRP A 176 -1.74 2.71 9.92
C TRP A 176 -0.85 3.37 8.86
N SER A 177 -0.26 2.59 7.95
CA SER A 177 0.47 3.12 6.81
C SER A 177 -0.44 3.88 5.84
N LEU A 178 -1.68 3.42 5.64
CA LEU A 178 -2.66 4.20 4.89
C LEU A 178 -3.06 5.47 5.62
N PHE A 179 -3.19 5.47 6.96
CA PHE A 179 -3.44 6.70 7.72
C PHE A 179 -2.31 7.71 7.52
N MET A 180 -1.05 7.25 7.58
CA MET A 180 0.13 8.08 7.30
C MET A 180 0.07 8.68 5.89
N VAL A 181 -0.11 7.84 4.87
CA VAL A 181 -0.08 8.27 3.46
C VAL A 181 -1.29 9.15 3.13
N VAL A 182 -2.51 8.70 3.44
CA VAL A 182 -3.73 9.48 3.18
C VAL A 182 -3.68 10.80 3.95
N GLY A 183 -3.33 10.79 5.23
CA GLY A 183 -3.25 11.98 6.05
C GLY A 183 -2.26 12.99 5.48
N LEU A 184 -1.05 12.54 5.13
CA LEU A 184 0.00 13.40 4.58
C LEU A 184 -0.41 13.99 3.22
N PHE A 185 -0.88 13.17 2.29
CA PHE A 185 -1.27 13.66 0.96
C PHE A 185 -2.51 14.55 0.98
N LYS A 186 -3.47 14.29 1.89
CA LYS A 186 -4.59 15.22 2.11
C LYS A 186 -4.14 16.52 2.76
N PHE A 187 -3.16 16.49 3.66
CA PHE A 187 -2.56 17.71 4.20
C PHE A 187 -1.83 18.50 3.12
N LEU A 188 -1.05 17.85 2.26
CA LEU A 188 -0.39 18.49 1.12
C LEU A 188 -1.38 19.18 0.18
N ARG A 189 -2.55 18.58 -0.04
CA ARG A 189 -3.58 19.12 -0.93
C ARG A 189 -4.49 20.17 -0.28
N ASP A 190 -5.04 19.87 0.90
CA ASP A 190 -6.12 20.63 1.53
C ASP A 190 -5.67 21.41 2.77
N GLY A 191 -4.47 21.13 3.31
CA GLY A 191 -4.03 21.63 4.60
C GLY A 191 -4.83 21.06 5.78
N GLY A 192 -4.81 21.76 6.91
CA GLY A 192 -5.68 21.52 8.06
C GLY A 192 -5.19 20.49 9.10
N ALA A 193 -5.58 20.73 10.35
CA ALA A 193 -5.15 19.94 11.52
C ALA A 193 -5.58 18.48 11.43
N VAL A 194 -6.80 18.18 10.98
CA VAL A 194 -7.32 16.81 10.88
C VAL A 194 -6.48 15.94 9.96
N ASN A 195 -6.05 16.49 8.81
CA ASN A 195 -5.31 15.72 7.83
C ASN A 195 -3.88 15.41 8.32
N LEU A 196 -3.17 16.41 8.86
CA LEU A 196 -1.83 16.17 9.40
C LEU A 196 -1.87 15.32 10.68
N SER A 197 -2.90 15.49 11.51
CA SER A 197 -3.10 14.65 12.70
C SER A 197 -3.43 13.20 12.34
N LEU A 198 -4.14 12.95 11.23
CA LEU A 198 -4.32 11.58 10.73
C LEU A 198 -2.97 10.96 10.34
N ALA A 199 -2.09 11.74 9.71
CA ALA A 199 -0.76 11.28 9.34
C ALA A 199 0.09 10.93 10.57
N THR A 200 0.11 11.82 11.58
CA THR A 200 0.88 11.61 12.80
C THR A 200 0.25 10.57 13.73
N ALA A 201 -1.07 10.39 13.70
CA ALA A 201 -1.75 9.27 14.34
C ALA A 201 -1.32 7.93 13.72
N GLY A 202 -1.32 7.84 12.38
CA GLY A 202 -0.80 6.68 11.66
C GLY A 202 0.66 6.38 12.04
N LEU A 203 1.49 7.41 12.16
CA LEU A 203 2.89 7.27 12.57
C LEU A 203 3.01 6.73 14.01
N ALA A 204 2.29 7.33 14.97
CA ALA A 204 2.29 6.89 16.36
C ALA A 204 1.80 5.45 16.51
N LEU A 205 0.71 5.10 15.81
CA LEU A 205 0.15 3.75 15.83
C LEU A 205 1.11 2.75 15.19
N THR A 206 1.71 3.07 14.05
CA THR A 206 2.72 2.20 13.41
C THR A 206 3.92 1.99 14.32
N TRP A 207 4.41 3.05 14.97
CA TRP A 207 5.49 2.97 15.96
C TRP A 207 5.12 2.09 17.15
N ALA A 208 3.88 2.22 17.63
CA ALA A 208 3.32 1.38 18.68
C ALA A 208 2.90 -0.02 18.19
N THR A 209 3.12 -0.36 16.92
CA THR A 209 2.77 -1.67 16.35
C THR A 209 4.04 -2.46 16.06
N HIS A 210 4.94 -1.95 15.25
CA HIS A 210 6.10 -2.73 14.79
C HIS A 210 7.26 -1.83 14.39
N GLU A 211 8.48 -2.29 14.65
CA GLU A 211 9.76 -1.71 14.23
C GLU A 211 9.90 -1.54 12.70
N LEU A 212 8.98 -2.12 11.90
CA LEU A 212 8.84 -1.81 10.47
C LEU A 212 8.63 -0.31 10.19
N VAL A 213 8.19 0.45 11.20
CA VAL A 213 8.11 1.91 11.15
C VAL A 213 9.42 2.55 10.67
N PHE A 214 10.59 1.99 11.00
CA PHE A 214 11.88 2.54 10.60
C PHE A 214 12.11 2.46 9.08
N ILE A 215 11.71 1.35 8.46
CA ILE A 215 11.76 1.19 6.99
C ILE A 215 10.75 2.14 6.34
N LEU A 216 9.53 2.25 6.88
CA LEU A 216 8.51 3.15 6.33
C LEU A 216 8.92 4.63 6.44
N ILE A 217 9.51 5.05 7.56
CA ILE A 217 10.09 6.39 7.74
C ILE A 217 11.24 6.60 6.77
N PHE A 218 12.11 5.61 6.57
CA PHE A 218 13.19 5.73 5.58
C PHE A 218 12.64 5.93 4.17
N ILE A 219 11.66 5.13 3.74
CA ILE A 219 11.04 5.24 2.40
C ILE A 219 10.35 6.60 2.23
N GLY A 220 9.51 7.01 3.19
CA GLY A 220 8.84 8.30 3.15
C GLY A 220 9.83 9.47 3.21
N GLY A 221 10.73 9.44 4.19
CA GLY A 221 11.73 10.48 4.43
C GLY A 221 12.70 10.67 3.28
N SER A 222 13.18 9.59 2.65
CA SER A 222 14.03 9.68 1.46
C SER A 222 13.28 10.25 0.26
N PHE A 223 12.05 9.81 -0.01
CA PHE A 223 11.24 10.36 -1.10
C PHE A 223 10.93 11.85 -0.91
N PHE A 224 10.36 12.22 0.24
CA PHE A 224 9.95 13.60 0.51
C PHE A 224 11.16 14.52 0.73
N GLY A 225 12.25 14.01 1.32
CA GLY A 225 13.51 14.74 1.46
C GLY A 225 14.12 15.07 0.09
N LEU A 226 14.18 14.09 -0.82
CA LEU A 226 14.65 14.31 -2.19
C LEU A 226 13.71 15.22 -2.99
N ARG A 227 12.39 15.08 -2.81
CA ARG A 227 11.40 15.99 -3.41
C ARG A 227 11.58 17.42 -2.91
N LEU A 228 11.73 17.63 -1.61
CA LEU A 228 11.95 18.96 -1.02
C LEU A 228 13.28 19.55 -1.48
N PHE A 229 14.33 18.73 -1.56
CA PHE A 229 15.63 19.16 -2.05
C PHE A 229 15.58 19.58 -3.52
N TRP A 230 14.83 18.86 -4.35
CA TRP A 230 14.57 19.25 -5.74
C TRP A 230 13.79 20.56 -5.84
N GLU A 231 12.78 20.77 -5.00
CA GLU A 231 11.99 22.03 -4.96
C GLU A 231 12.85 23.25 -4.55
N TRP A 232 13.91 23.05 -3.77
CA TRP A 232 14.79 24.14 -3.31
C TRP A 232 16.00 24.36 -4.22
N HIS A 233 16.68 23.28 -4.62
CA HIS A 233 17.95 23.31 -5.34
C HIS A 233 17.97 22.30 -6.51
N PRO A 234 17.19 22.52 -7.59
CA PRO A 234 17.01 21.53 -8.66
C PRO A 234 18.29 21.18 -9.42
N ARG A 235 19.27 22.10 -9.51
CA ARG A 235 20.58 21.82 -10.13
C ARG A 235 21.44 20.92 -9.25
N LEU A 236 21.53 21.24 -7.97
CA LEU A 236 22.34 20.46 -7.01
C LEU A 236 21.74 19.08 -6.75
N PHE A 237 20.40 18.98 -6.81
CA PHE A 237 19.67 17.71 -6.76
C PHE A 237 20.21 16.66 -7.71
N LEU A 238 20.43 17.00 -8.99
CA LEU A 238 20.94 16.03 -9.96
C LEU A 238 22.36 15.57 -9.64
N TYR A 239 23.23 16.46 -9.17
CA TYR A 239 24.59 16.11 -8.78
C TYR A 239 24.63 15.22 -7.53
N ILE A 240 23.84 15.53 -6.50
CA ILE A 240 23.79 14.74 -5.26
C ILE A 240 23.16 13.36 -5.52
N THR A 241 22.09 13.29 -6.32
CA THR A 241 21.47 12.00 -6.67
C THR A 241 22.42 11.14 -7.53
N ALA A 242 23.16 11.75 -8.46
CA ALA A 242 24.18 11.05 -9.23
C ALA A 242 25.34 10.56 -8.34
N LEU A 243 25.80 11.38 -7.39
CA LEU A 243 26.82 11.00 -6.42
C LEU A 243 26.34 9.84 -5.53
N ALA A 244 25.12 9.92 -5.01
CA ALA A 244 24.52 8.85 -4.20
C ALA A 244 24.43 7.54 -4.99
N LEU A 245 24.03 7.61 -6.27
CA LEU A 245 24.02 6.45 -7.16
C LEU A 245 25.43 5.88 -7.38
N ALA A 246 26.42 6.73 -7.65
CA ALA A 246 27.81 6.31 -7.87
C ALA A 246 28.42 5.65 -6.62
N VAL A 247 28.23 6.24 -5.44
CA VAL A 247 28.67 5.67 -4.15
C VAL A 247 27.97 4.33 -3.88
N SER A 248 26.67 4.24 -4.17
CA SER A 248 25.92 3.00 -3.99
C SER A 248 26.40 1.89 -4.91
N LEU A 249 26.69 2.20 -6.18
CA LEU A 249 27.28 1.25 -7.14
C LEU A 249 28.68 0.82 -6.71
N LEU A 250 29.50 1.75 -6.20
CA LEU A 250 30.83 1.43 -5.67
C LEU A 250 30.75 0.47 -4.49
N ILE A 251 29.92 0.76 -3.48
CA ILE A 251 29.74 -0.11 -2.30
C ILE A 251 29.20 -1.48 -2.72
N THR A 252 28.22 -1.51 -3.63
CA THR A 252 27.62 -2.76 -4.13
C THR A 252 28.65 -3.59 -4.89
N GLY A 253 29.39 -2.98 -5.82
CA GLY A 253 30.45 -3.67 -6.56
C GLY A 253 31.56 -4.17 -5.65
N ALA A 254 31.97 -3.38 -4.65
CA ALA A 254 32.94 -3.80 -3.64
C ALA A 254 32.41 -4.96 -2.79
N ALA A 255 31.15 -4.91 -2.34
CA ALA A 255 30.54 -5.96 -1.53
C ALA A 255 30.42 -7.31 -2.28
N LEU A 256 30.27 -7.28 -3.61
CA LEU A 256 30.21 -8.48 -4.45
C LEU A 256 31.60 -9.06 -4.80
N THR A 257 32.66 -8.26 -4.70
CA THR A 257 34.01 -8.66 -5.14
C THR A 257 34.98 -8.90 -4.00
N VAL A 258 34.85 -8.17 -2.89
CA VAL A 258 35.70 -8.32 -1.70
C VAL A 258 35.27 -9.54 -0.92
N THR A 259 36.16 -10.53 -0.86
CA THR A 259 35.93 -11.78 -0.12
C THR A 259 36.44 -11.68 1.32
N GLU A 260 35.89 -12.50 2.21
CA GLU A 260 36.34 -12.60 3.60
C GLU A 260 37.84 -12.96 3.71
N ALA A 261 38.34 -13.79 2.78
CA ALA A 261 39.75 -14.18 2.68
C ALA A 261 40.70 -13.00 2.40
N GLN A 262 40.24 -11.97 1.67
CA GLN A 262 41.04 -10.78 1.41
C GLN A 262 41.08 -9.84 2.62
N SER A 263 39.93 -9.64 3.28
CA SER A 263 39.83 -8.86 4.52
C SER A 263 38.49 -9.08 5.20
N ALA A 264 38.48 -9.76 6.34
CA ALA A 264 37.27 -10.02 7.11
C ALA A 264 36.59 -8.71 7.59
N THR A 265 37.38 -7.73 8.04
CA THR A 265 36.86 -6.43 8.50
C THR A 265 36.18 -5.64 7.39
N LEU A 266 36.82 -5.54 6.22
CA LEU A 266 36.25 -4.81 5.08
C LEU A 266 35.04 -5.53 4.51
N HIS A 267 35.11 -6.87 4.38
CA HIS A 267 33.97 -7.68 3.96
C HIS A 267 32.77 -7.47 4.89
N GLY A 268 32.96 -7.55 6.21
CA GLY A 268 31.91 -7.32 7.19
C GLY A 268 31.30 -5.91 7.12
N LEU A 269 32.12 -4.88 6.93
CA LEU A 269 31.65 -3.49 6.76
C LEU A 269 30.83 -3.34 5.47
N LEU A 270 31.31 -3.89 4.35
CA LEU A 270 30.64 -3.84 3.05
C LEU A 270 29.31 -4.58 3.08
N GLN A 271 29.25 -5.78 3.66
CA GLN A 271 28.01 -6.55 3.79
C GLN A 271 26.98 -5.84 4.68
N ARG A 272 27.40 -5.19 5.78
CA ARG A 272 26.52 -4.35 6.62
C ARG A 272 26.00 -3.12 5.87
N SER A 273 26.81 -2.54 5.00
CA SER A 273 26.49 -1.32 4.26
C SER A 273 25.69 -1.58 2.96
N LEU A 274 25.65 -2.82 2.49
CA LEU A 274 25.04 -3.19 1.21
C LEU A 274 23.54 -2.85 1.16
N GLY A 275 22.78 -3.09 2.22
CA GLY A 275 21.36 -2.77 2.28
C GLY A 275 21.05 -1.28 2.14
N PRO A 276 21.63 -0.44 3.00
CA PRO A 276 21.54 1.01 2.85
C PRO A 276 22.00 1.51 1.48
N ALA A 277 23.09 0.95 0.94
CA ALA A 277 23.58 1.31 -0.40
C ALA A 277 22.58 0.95 -1.50
N LEU A 278 21.98 -0.25 -1.47
CA LEU A 278 20.95 -0.66 -2.44
C LEU A 278 19.72 0.25 -2.36
N LEU A 279 19.24 0.56 -1.15
CA LEU A 279 18.11 1.45 -0.93
C LEU A 279 18.38 2.87 -1.45
N LEU A 280 19.57 3.43 -1.21
CA LEU A 280 19.93 4.76 -1.70
C LEU A 280 20.13 4.76 -3.23
N GLY A 281 20.83 3.76 -3.77
CA GLY A 281 21.12 3.63 -5.20
C GLY A 281 19.87 3.40 -6.03
N VAL A 282 19.03 2.43 -5.66
CA VAL A 282 17.75 2.17 -6.34
C VAL A 282 16.82 3.36 -6.18
N GLY A 283 16.76 3.96 -4.98
CA GLY A 283 16.00 5.18 -4.75
C GLY A 283 16.40 6.33 -5.69
N ALA A 284 17.70 6.57 -5.84
CA ALA A 284 18.23 7.58 -6.77
C ALA A 284 17.90 7.23 -8.23
N LEU A 285 18.04 5.96 -8.63
CA LEU A 285 17.73 5.47 -9.98
C LEU A 285 16.26 5.69 -10.36
N LEU A 286 15.33 5.57 -9.40
CA LEU A 286 13.91 5.83 -9.61
C LEU A 286 13.59 7.33 -9.65
N ILE A 287 14.15 8.09 -8.72
CA ILE A 287 13.80 9.50 -8.54
C ILE A 287 14.30 10.38 -9.69
N VAL A 288 15.49 10.11 -10.23
CA VAL A 288 16.03 10.89 -11.36
C VAL A 288 15.06 10.95 -12.55
N PRO A 289 14.61 9.83 -13.17
CA PRO A 289 13.64 9.87 -14.26
C PRO A 289 12.29 10.44 -13.82
N MET A 290 11.78 10.07 -12.63
CA MET A 290 10.51 10.60 -12.12
C MET A 290 10.52 12.14 -11.97
N SER A 291 11.66 12.71 -11.58
CA SER A 291 11.79 14.15 -11.34
C SER A 291 11.58 15.00 -12.59
N PHE A 292 11.74 14.43 -13.78
CA PHE A 292 11.44 15.13 -15.04
C PHE A 292 9.95 15.22 -15.35
N ALA A 293 9.13 14.35 -14.77
CA ALA A 293 7.67 14.36 -14.90
C ALA A 293 6.95 14.97 -13.67
N TRP A 294 7.72 15.43 -12.68
CA TRP A 294 7.18 16.10 -11.51
C TRP A 294 6.54 17.45 -11.86
N GLU A 295 5.49 17.80 -11.13
CA GLU A 295 4.92 19.14 -11.15
C GLU A 295 5.99 20.16 -10.74
N ARG A 296 6.15 21.21 -11.56
CA ARG A 296 7.16 22.27 -11.38
C ARG A 296 6.84 23.21 -10.23
N GLU A 297 5.57 23.32 -9.87
CA GLU A 297 5.16 24.09 -8.71
C GLU A 297 5.57 23.36 -7.42
N PRO A 298 6.19 24.05 -6.45
CA PRO A 298 6.55 23.45 -5.18
C PRO A 298 5.29 23.14 -4.37
N ILE A 299 5.03 21.86 -4.10
CA ILE A 299 3.82 21.42 -3.39
C ILE A 299 4.16 21.23 -1.91
N VAL A 300 5.28 20.55 -1.64
CA VAL A 300 5.66 20.17 -0.27
C VAL A 300 6.12 21.40 0.49
N ARG A 301 7.10 22.13 -0.05
CA ARG A 301 7.63 23.35 0.56
C ARG A 301 6.52 24.35 0.85
N ASP A 302 5.71 24.66 -0.17
CA ASP A 302 4.72 25.73 -0.05
C ASP A 302 3.65 25.38 0.97
N ARG A 303 3.19 24.12 1.01
CA ARG A 303 2.20 23.71 2.02
C ARG A 303 2.75 23.87 3.44
N PHE A 304 3.95 23.38 3.71
CA PHE A 304 4.53 23.44 5.05
C PHE A 304 4.84 24.89 5.46
N VAL A 305 5.42 25.69 4.56
CA VAL A 305 5.71 27.11 4.83
C VAL A 305 4.44 27.93 5.01
N GLN A 306 3.42 27.72 4.16
CA GLN A 306 2.13 28.40 4.27
C GLN A 306 1.45 28.08 5.59
N THR A 307 1.38 26.80 5.97
CA THR A 307 0.77 26.37 7.24
C THR A 307 1.52 26.96 8.43
N TRP A 308 2.87 27.03 8.38
CA TRP A 308 3.68 27.66 9.43
C TRP A 308 3.41 29.16 9.60
N ARG A 309 3.11 29.85 8.50
CA ARG A 309 2.82 31.29 8.52
C ARG A 309 1.38 31.61 8.90
N THR A 310 0.42 30.75 8.53
CA THR A 310 -1.02 31.04 8.64
C THR A 310 -1.70 30.32 9.80
N ASP A 311 -1.34 29.07 10.08
CA ASP A 311 -1.99 28.24 11.10
C ASP A 311 -1.00 27.26 11.75
N ARG A 312 -0.21 27.78 12.68
CA ARG A 312 0.73 26.96 13.48
C ARG A 312 0.02 25.96 14.39
N GLY A 313 -1.27 26.16 14.67
CA GLY A 313 -2.08 25.27 15.49
C GLY A 313 -2.15 23.86 14.90
N VAL A 314 -2.08 23.74 13.58
CA VAL A 314 -2.00 22.46 12.87
C VAL A 314 -0.84 21.59 13.35
N TYR A 315 0.35 22.17 13.54
CA TYR A 315 1.53 21.42 13.97
C TYR A 315 1.42 20.98 15.43
N TRP A 316 0.91 21.84 16.30
CA TRP A 316 0.70 21.50 17.70
C TRP A 316 -0.38 20.44 17.89
N ALA A 317 -1.48 20.52 17.13
CA ALA A 317 -2.51 19.48 17.12
C ALA A 317 -1.96 18.13 16.64
N SER A 318 -1.12 18.15 15.59
CA SER A 318 -0.54 16.94 15.02
C SER A 318 0.53 16.32 15.93
N LEU A 319 1.38 17.14 16.54
CA LEU A 319 2.34 16.72 17.56
C LEU A 319 1.63 16.18 18.81
N GLY A 320 0.60 16.89 19.28
CA GLY A 320 -0.23 16.44 20.40
C GLY A 320 -0.89 15.10 20.12
N THR A 321 -1.43 14.91 18.90
CA THR A 321 -2.00 13.62 18.48
C THR A 321 -0.98 12.48 18.55
N PHE A 322 0.23 12.71 18.02
CA PHE A 322 1.32 11.73 18.11
C PHE A 322 1.66 11.41 19.56
N LEU A 323 1.93 12.45 20.36
CA LEU A 323 2.38 12.30 21.75
C LEU A 323 1.32 11.63 22.62
N VAL A 324 0.04 11.95 22.45
CA VAL A 324 -1.06 11.32 23.19
C VAL A 324 -1.14 9.83 22.87
N ILE A 325 -1.22 9.46 21.59
CA ILE A 325 -1.32 8.04 21.20
C ILE A 325 -0.08 7.26 21.66
N PHE A 326 1.11 7.80 21.38
CA PHE A 326 2.38 7.19 21.75
C PHE A 326 2.46 6.99 23.27
N THR A 327 2.20 8.04 24.05
CA THR A 327 2.29 7.99 25.51
C THR A 327 1.28 7.00 26.08
N LEU A 328 0.02 7.07 25.67
CA LEU A 328 -1.01 6.17 26.18
C LEU A 328 -0.68 4.70 25.91
N LEU A 329 -0.26 4.35 24.70
CA LEU A 329 0.04 2.96 24.37
C LEU A 329 1.32 2.45 25.02
N PHE A 330 2.42 3.21 24.95
CA PHE A 330 3.70 2.75 25.51
C PHE A 330 3.75 2.78 27.03
N THR A 331 3.00 3.66 27.69
CA THR A 331 2.92 3.70 29.15
C THR A 331 1.82 2.81 29.74
N THR A 332 1.15 2.02 28.90
CA THR A 332 0.00 1.19 29.31
C THR A 332 -1.05 2.04 30.05
N PHE A 333 -1.47 3.13 29.41
CA PHE A 333 -2.38 4.14 29.96
C PHE A 333 -1.91 4.69 31.32
N PHE A 334 -0.62 5.08 31.38
CA PHE A 334 0.08 5.58 32.57
C PHE A 334 0.30 4.56 33.69
N ALA A 335 -0.09 3.29 33.53
CA ALA A 335 0.18 2.24 34.51
C ALA A 335 1.66 1.85 34.58
N TYR A 336 2.43 2.08 33.51
CA TYR A 336 3.88 1.90 33.44
C TYR A 336 4.57 3.11 32.77
N PRO A 337 4.77 4.24 33.49
CA PRO A 337 5.27 5.49 32.91
C PRO A 337 6.63 5.39 32.21
N ARG A 338 7.51 4.51 32.67
CA ARG A 338 8.83 4.26 32.06
C ARG A 338 8.72 3.79 30.61
N GLY A 339 7.61 3.15 30.25
CA GLY A 339 7.35 2.68 28.90
C GLY A 339 7.46 3.76 27.82
N PHE A 340 7.23 5.04 28.17
CA PHE A 340 7.48 6.16 27.25
C PHE A 340 8.94 6.18 26.73
N LEU A 341 9.92 6.00 27.62
CA LEU A 341 11.33 5.96 27.25
C LEU A 341 11.68 4.65 26.55
N ASP A 342 11.11 3.54 27.01
CA ASP A 342 11.36 2.22 26.41
C ASP A 342 10.88 2.20 24.95
N GLY A 343 9.75 2.82 24.62
CA GLY A 343 9.23 2.92 23.25
C GLY A 343 10.09 3.74 22.28
N TRP A 344 10.86 4.70 22.79
CA TRP A 344 11.82 5.47 21.98
C TRP A 344 13.14 4.73 21.78
N TYR A 345 13.64 4.09 22.83
CA TYR A 345 15.00 3.56 22.84
C TYR A 345 15.09 2.07 22.53
N GLN A 346 14.25 1.24 23.14
CA GLN A 346 14.41 -0.21 23.14
C GLN A 346 14.10 -0.81 21.77
N GLY A 347 13.08 -0.31 21.06
CA GLY A 347 12.76 -0.73 19.69
C GLY A 347 13.90 -0.45 18.71
N ILE A 348 14.50 0.75 18.76
CA ILE A 348 15.65 1.11 17.92
C ILE A 348 16.87 0.26 18.25
N LYS A 349 17.17 0.11 19.55
CA LYS A 349 18.30 -0.72 20.02
C LYS A 349 18.15 -2.16 19.57
N TYR A 350 16.95 -2.73 19.69
CA TYR A 350 16.64 -4.09 19.29
C TYR A 350 16.76 -4.27 17.77
N TRP A 351 16.21 -3.33 16.99
CA TRP A 351 16.26 -3.36 15.53
C TRP A 351 17.69 -3.25 14.98
N LEU A 352 18.48 -2.27 15.47
CA LEU A 352 19.87 -2.07 15.05
C LEU A 352 20.84 -3.15 15.55
N GLY A 353 20.57 -3.70 16.74
CA GLY A 353 21.44 -4.67 17.39
C GLY A 353 21.08 -6.11 17.04
N SER A 354 20.13 -6.68 17.78
CA SER A 354 19.84 -8.12 17.78
C SER A 354 19.08 -8.59 16.54
N GLN A 355 18.17 -7.79 15.98
CA GLN A 355 17.33 -8.27 14.88
C GLN A 355 18.15 -8.66 13.64
N HIS A 356 19.18 -7.86 13.32
CA HIS A 356 20.08 -8.13 12.20
C HIS A 356 21.08 -9.25 12.47
N SER A 357 21.48 -9.50 13.73
CA SER A 357 22.45 -10.55 14.05
C SER A 357 21.86 -11.96 14.01
N TYR A 358 20.56 -12.12 14.33
CA TYR A 358 19.89 -13.43 14.29
C TYR A 358 19.28 -13.77 12.93
N ALA A 359 19.02 -12.77 12.07
CA ALA A 359 18.54 -12.93 10.69
C ALA A 359 17.44 -14.01 10.54
N ARG A 360 16.39 -13.93 11.37
CA ARG A 360 15.34 -14.96 11.44
C ARG A 360 14.75 -15.21 10.04
N GLY A 361 14.64 -16.47 9.66
CA GLY A 361 14.11 -16.90 8.37
C GLY A 361 15.16 -17.09 7.27
N GLY A 362 16.32 -16.39 7.30
CA GLY A 362 17.49 -16.69 6.44
C GLY A 362 17.25 -16.83 4.93
N GLN A 363 16.11 -16.39 4.39
CA GLN A 363 15.68 -16.71 3.04
C GLN A 363 16.58 -16.04 1.98
N PRO A 364 16.67 -16.61 0.75
CA PRO A 364 17.44 -16.01 -0.34
C PRO A 364 16.92 -14.62 -0.72
N TRP A 365 17.76 -13.79 -1.34
CA TRP A 365 17.39 -12.42 -1.74
C TRP A 365 16.20 -12.38 -2.73
N PHE A 366 16.00 -13.45 -3.51
CA PHE A 366 14.88 -13.58 -4.45
C PHE A 366 13.60 -14.14 -3.82
N TYR A 367 13.54 -14.28 -2.50
CA TYR A 367 12.39 -14.87 -1.79
C TYR A 367 11.04 -14.23 -2.17
N TYR A 368 10.94 -12.90 -2.15
CA TYR A 368 9.70 -12.22 -2.54
C TYR A 368 9.45 -12.23 -4.06
N LEU A 369 10.47 -12.50 -4.89
CA LEU A 369 10.29 -12.76 -6.33
C LEU A 369 9.63 -14.12 -6.59
N MET A 370 9.70 -15.06 -5.64
CA MET A 370 8.89 -16.29 -5.70
C MET A 370 7.46 -16.04 -5.21
N LEU A 371 7.27 -15.28 -4.12
CA LEU A 371 5.95 -15.11 -3.52
C LEU A 371 5.03 -14.16 -4.32
N LEU A 372 5.54 -13.02 -4.79
CA LEU A 372 4.72 -12.03 -5.51
C LEU A 372 4.01 -12.60 -6.74
N PRO A 373 4.67 -13.39 -7.62
CA PRO A 373 4.00 -13.98 -8.77
C PRO A 373 2.97 -15.06 -8.43
N ILE A 374 3.09 -15.70 -7.26
CA ILE A 374 2.15 -16.74 -6.82
C ILE A 374 0.89 -16.09 -6.24
N TYR A 375 1.07 -15.09 -5.36
CA TYR A 375 -0.05 -14.55 -4.58
C TYR A 375 -0.59 -13.24 -5.15
N ASP A 376 0.26 -12.30 -5.56
CA ASP A 376 -0.15 -10.94 -5.92
C ASP A 376 0.21 -10.58 -7.38
N LEU A 377 0.06 -11.54 -8.28
CA LEU A 377 0.50 -11.42 -9.68
C LEU A 377 -0.13 -10.22 -10.41
N LEU A 378 -1.40 -9.93 -10.15
CA LEU A 378 -2.09 -8.76 -10.73
C LEU A 378 -1.47 -7.45 -10.24
N ALA A 379 -1.20 -7.35 -8.94
CA ALA A 379 -0.57 -6.17 -8.35
C ALA A 379 0.88 -6.00 -8.87
N LEU A 380 1.62 -7.11 -8.99
CA LEU A 380 2.97 -7.12 -9.56
C LEU A 380 2.97 -6.61 -11.00
N ILE A 381 2.19 -7.24 -11.89
CA ILE A 381 2.21 -6.92 -13.33
C ILE A 381 1.73 -5.47 -13.57
N PHE A 382 0.56 -5.10 -13.05
CA PHE A 382 0.01 -3.76 -13.30
C PHE A 382 0.68 -2.66 -12.47
N GLY A 383 1.30 -3.02 -11.34
CA GLY A 383 2.21 -2.14 -10.61
C GLY A 383 3.46 -1.84 -11.43
N LEU A 384 4.10 -2.85 -12.03
CA LEU A 384 5.25 -2.66 -12.92
C LEU A 384 4.88 -1.88 -14.19
N VAL A 385 3.72 -2.14 -14.80
CA VAL A 385 3.24 -1.33 -15.94
C VAL A 385 3.07 0.14 -15.55
N GLY A 386 2.49 0.40 -14.38
CA GLY A 386 2.37 1.76 -13.83
C GLY A 386 3.72 2.41 -13.59
N LEU A 387 4.65 1.69 -12.97
CA LEU A 387 6.02 2.14 -12.73
C LEU A 387 6.75 2.47 -14.04
N SER A 388 6.69 1.59 -15.04
CA SER A 388 7.29 1.83 -16.35
C SER A 388 6.71 3.08 -17.01
N TRP A 389 5.40 3.30 -16.90
CA TRP A 389 4.77 4.52 -17.41
C TRP A 389 5.30 5.78 -16.72
N LEU A 390 5.51 5.76 -15.39
CA LEU A 390 6.07 6.90 -14.65
C LEU A 390 7.51 7.21 -15.07
N LEU A 391 8.33 6.16 -15.25
CA LEU A 391 9.73 6.31 -15.65
C LEU A 391 9.85 6.84 -17.09
N VAL A 392 9.06 6.30 -18.03
CA VAL A 392 9.05 6.74 -19.44
C VAL A 392 8.45 8.14 -19.59
N GLY A 393 7.41 8.47 -18.81
CA GLY A 393 6.81 9.80 -18.77
C GLY A 393 7.81 10.89 -18.43
N GLY A 394 8.74 10.59 -17.50
CA GLY A 394 9.89 11.44 -17.17
C GLY A 394 10.71 11.86 -18.39
N PHE A 395 11.07 10.89 -19.24
CA PHE A 395 11.89 11.16 -20.42
C PHE A 395 11.15 11.91 -21.53
N ARG A 396 9.83 11.71 -21.66
CA ARG A 396 8.99 12.40 -22.67
C ARG A 396 8.75 13.87 -22.33
N GLY A 397 8.78 14.24 -21.04
CA GLY A 397 8.66 15.64 -20.59
C GLY A 397 9.78 16.58 -21.10
N ARG A 398 10.84 16.03 -21.71
CA ARG A 398 11.92 16.79 -22.34
C ARG A 398 11.54 17.33 -23.74
N SER A 399 10.53 16.76 -24.42
CA SER A 399 10.32 17.02 -25.86
C SER A 399 9.30 18.11 -26.21
N THR A 400 8.70 18.79 -25.22
CA THR A 400 7.77 19.90 -25.46
C THR A 400 8.22 21.13 -24.68
N GLN A 401 9.34 21.71 -25.09
CA GLN A 401 9.51 23.15 -24.95
C GLN A 401 8.81 23.79 -26.15
N PRO A 402 7.75 24.60 -25.96
CA PRO A 402 7.55 25.69 -26.88
C PRO A 402 8.76 26.60 -26.68
N THR A 403 9.67 26.62 -27.66
CA THR A 403 10.59 27.74 -27.82
C THR A 403 9.73 29.00 -27.77
N ALA A 404 9.97 29.84 -26.77
CA ALA A 404 9.44 31.20 -26.78
C ALA A 404 10.06 31.88 -28.00
N GLN A 405 9.36 31.85 -29.14
CA GLN A 405 9.68 32.70 -30.26
C GLN A 405 9.34 34.12 -29.83
N GLU A 406 10.39 34.92 -29.73
CA GLU A 406 10.38 36.37 -29.71
C GLU A 406 9.34 36.90 -30.71
N GLN A 407 8.31 37.58 -30.20
CA GLN A 407 7.48 38.45 -31.02
C GLN A 407 8.33 39.67 -31.37
N GLY A 408 8.92 39.66 -32.57
CA GLY A 408 9.44 40.86 -33.19
C GLY A 408 8.31 41.87 -33.49
N PRO A 409 8.59 43.18 -33.50
CA PRO A 409 7.56 44.19 -33.73
C PRO A 409 7.12 44.14 -35.20
N ASP A 410 5.81 44.01 -35.43
CA ASP A 410 5.18 44.01 -36.74
C ASP A 410 5.33 45.38 -37.41
N PRO A 411 6.02 45.51 -38.55
CA PRO A 411 6.24 46.77 -39.22
C PRO A 411 5.26 46.91 -40.38
N ASN A 412 3.94 46.94 -40.14
CA ASN A 412 2.94 47.39 -41.12
C ASN A 412 1.57 47.62 -40.47
N GLY A 413 1.34 48.85 -40.01
CA GLY A 413 0.03 49.30 -39.52
C GLY A 413 -0.21 50.76 -39.88
N HIS A 414 -0.49 51.03 -41.15
CA HIS A 414 -0.89 52.34 -41.63
C HIS A 414 -2.33 52.69 -41.20
N GLY A 415 -2.48 53.77 -40.41
CA GLY A 415 -3.25 54.96 -40.77
C GLY A 415 -4.77 54.92 -40.95
N ALA A 416 -5.44 55.65 -40.05
CA ALA A 416 -6.55 56.59 -40.26
C ALA A 416 -8.01 56.10 -40.25
N GLY A 417 -8.84 56.83 -39.49
CA GLY A 417 -10.31 56.86 -39.65
C GLY A 417 -11.08 57.15 -38.36
N LEU A 418 -11.33 58.43 -38.08
CA LEU A 418 -12.28 58.93 -37.08
C LEU A 418 -13.72 58.65 -37.54
N ASP A 419 -14.62 58.26 -36.61
CA ASP A 419 -15.93 58.91 -36.46
C ASP A 419 -16.67 58.43 -35.21
N GLY A 420 -17.45 59.34 -34.64
CA GLY A 420 -17.90 59.33 -33.25
C GLY A 420 -19.33 58.86 -32.96
N THR A 421 -19.63 58.96 -31.66
CA THR A 421 -20.95 59.08 -31.01
C THR A 421 -21.85 57.84 -30.91
N ASN A 422 -21.99 57.30 -29.69
CA ASN A 422 -23.17 57.51 -28.84
C ASN A 422 -23.03 56.82 -27.48
N GLY A 423 -23.37 57.54 -26.41
CA GLY A 423 -23.24 57.09 -25.04
C GLY A 423 -24.46 56.33 -24.50
N ASN A 424 -24.22 55.46 -23.51
CA ASN A 424 -24.86 55.53 -22.20
C ASN A 424 -24.14 54.60 -21.19
N PRO A 425 -24.00 54.98 -19.91
CA PRO A 425 -23.36 54.16 -18.88
C PRO A 425 -24.42 53.51 -17.96
N ALA A 426 -24.39 52.17 -17.78
CA ALA A 426 -25.04 51.53 -16.62
C ALA A 426 -24.63 50.07 -16.42
N SER A 427 -24.02 49.82 -15.26
CA SER A 427 -24.21 48.67 -14.36
C SER A 427 -24.04 47.23 -14.87
N ALA A 428 -22.86 46.68 -14.57
CA ALA A 428 -22.65 45.47 -13.79
C ALA A 428 -23.72 44.36 -13.87
N HIS A 429 -23.48 43.37 -14.73
CA HIS A 429 -23.96 42.00 -14.54
C HIS A 429 -22.77 41.05 -14.67
N SER A 430 -22.28 40.59 -13.52
CA SER A 430 -21.39 39.45 -13.41
C SER A 430 -22.23 38.16 -13.37
N PRO A 431 -22.13 37.25 -14.36
CA PRO A 431 -22.53 35.88 -14.15
C PRO A 431 -21.39 35.16 -13.43
N THR A 432 -21.70 34.68 -12.24
CA THR A 432 -20.96 33.69 -11.47
C THR A 432 -20.59 32.47 -12.34
N ALA A 433 -19.37 32.46 -12.87
CA ALA A 433 -18.76 31.28 -13.48
C ALA A 433 -18.19 30.36 -12.37
N THR A 434 -19.08 29.78 -11.57
CA THR A 434 -18.77 28.59 -10.77
C THR A 434 -19.17 27.35 -11.56
N GLY A 435 -18.17 26.55 -11.92
CA GLY A 435 -18.34 25.12 -12.19
C GLY A 435 -18.64 24.73 -13.64
N ALA A 436 -17.61 24.72 -14.50
CA ALA A 436 -17.58 23.88 -15.71
C ALA A 436 -16.19 23.76 -16.38
N ALA A 437 -15.08 24.00 -15.67
CA ALA A 437 -13.74 23.80 -16.24
C ALA A 437 -13.17 22.43 -15.81
N ALA A 438 -13.82 21.36 -16.24
CA ALA A 438 -13.34 19.99 -16.05
C ALA A 438 -13.75 19.12 -17.24
N ALA A 439 -13.25 19.43 -18.45
CA ALA A 439 -13.18 18.48 -19.56
C ALA A 439 -12.58 19.16 -20.80
N THR A 440 -11.26 19.33 -20.88
CA THR A 440 -10.56 19.36 -22.17
C THR A 440 -9.12 18.88 -21.97
N GLY A 441 -8.71 17.99 -22.87
CA GLY A 441 -7.50 17.18 -22.75
C GLY A 441 -6.20 17.99 -22.83
N GLY A 442 -5.44 17.90 -21.75
CA GLY A 442 -3.98 17.95 -21.72
C GLY A 442 -3.53 16.79 -20.83
N TYR A 443 -2.35 16.21 -21.05
CA TYR A 443 -1.80 15.21 -20.15
C TYR A 443 -1.65 15.84 -18.76
N THR A 444 -2.61 15.59 -17.86
CA THR A 444 -2.48 15.96 -16.46
C THR A 444 -1.33 15.13 -15.89
N ALA A 445 -0.27 15.79 -15.42
CA ALA A 445 0.83 15.13 -14.72
C ALA A 445 0.27 14.13 -13.69
N ALA A 446 0.89 12.96 -13.55
CA ALA A 446 0.43 12.03 -12.53
C ALA A 446 0.58 12.67 -11.14
N PRO A 447 -0.41 12.51 -10.26
CA PRO A 447 -0.34 13.10 -8.93
C PRO A 447 0.91 12.62 -8.18
N LEU A 448 1.49 13.48 -7.33
CA LEU A 448 2.69 13.15 -6.52
C LEU A 448 2.54 11.82 -5.76
N LEU A 449 1.32 11.47 -5.33
CA LEU A 449 1.02 10.19 -4.68
C LEU A 449 1.42 8.99 -5.56
N VAL A 450 1.16 9.05 -6.87
CA VAL A 450 1.43 7.93 -7.78
C VAL A 450 2.93 7.71 -7.93
N PHE A 451 3.72 8.79 -7.99
CA PHE A 451 5.19 8.70 -7.94
C PHE A 451 5.67 8.11 -6.62
N PHE A 452 5.08 8.53 -5.49
CA PHE A 452 5.39 7.96 -4.19
C PHE A 452 5.02 6.46 -4.11
N LEU A 453 3.90 6.03 -4.67
CA LEU A 453 3.52 4.61 -4.70
C LEU A 453 4.49 3.76 -5.51
N GLY A 454 4.97 4.26 -6.66
CA GLY A 454 6.01 3.60 -7.44
C GLY A 454 7.34 3.50 -6.69
N TYR A 455 7.74 4.58 -6.02
CA TYR A 455 8.92 4.60 -5.17
C TYR A 455 8.79 3.64 -3.98
N TRP A 456 7.65 3.69 -3.29
CA TRP A 456 7.36 2.84 -2.13
C TRP A 456 7.33 1.36 -2.51
N PHE A 457 6.70 0.99 -3.62
CA PHE A 457 6.67 -0.40 -4.09
C PHE A 457 8.08 -0.98 -4.26
N VAL A 458 8.94 -0.29 -5.00
CA VAL A 458 10.31 -0.78 -5.27
C VAL A 458 11.17 -0.73 -4.01
N GLN A 459 11.10 0.35 -3.22
CA GLN A 459 11.90 0.47 -2.01
C GLN A 459 11.46 -0.49 -0.90
N ALA A 460 10.17 -0.81 -0.81
CA ALA A 460 9.68 -1.88 0.07
C ALA A 460 10.25 -3.23 -0.40
N PHE A 461 10.17 -3.53 -1.70
CA PHE A 461 10.75 -4.75 -2.24
C PHE A 461 12.25 -4.88 -1.92
N VAL A 462 13.05 -3.84 -2.18
CA VAL A 462 14.49 -3.83 -1.87
C VAL A 462 14.74 -3.92 -0.36
N GLY A 463 14.03 -3.11 0.42
CA GLY A 463 14.18 -3.03 1.88
C GLY A 463 13.90 -4.34 2.57
N PHE A 464 12.81 -5.03 2.21
CA PHE A 464 12.46 -6.33 2.79
C PHE A 464 13.29 -7.48 2.22
N SER A 465 13.74 -7.40 0.96
CA SER A 465 14.63 -8.42 0.36
C SER A 465 16.04 -8.38 0.94
N TRP A 466 16.45 -7.27 1.57
CA TRP A 466 17.75 -7.13 2.21
C TRP A 466 17.70 -7.01 3.73
N ALA A 467 16.53 -6.77 4.33
CA ALA A 467 16.37 -6.86 5.77
C ALA A 467 16.85 -8.23 6.27
N GLY A 468 17.45 -8.23 7.47
CA GLY A 468 17.99 -9.46 8.06
C GLY A 468 16.91 -10.52 8.29
N GLU A 469 15.71 -10.09 8.66
CA GLU A 469 14.52 -10.95 8.75
C GLU A 469 13.80 -11.01 7.40
N LYS A 470 13.59 -12.23 6.89
CA LYS A 470 12.80 -12.47 5.67
C LYS A 470 11.72 -13.49 5.96
N MET A 471 10.49 -13.02 5.96
CA MET A 471 9.31 -13.78 6.38
C MET A 471 8.14 -13.50 5.45
N PRO A 472 7.24 -14.46 5.21
CA PRO A 472 6.23 -14.30 4.18
C PRO A 472 5.18 -13.23 4.50
N TRP A 473 4.94 -12.86 5.77
CA TRP A 473 4.07 -11.73 6.13
C TRP A 473 4.62 -10.38 5.67
N LEU A 474 5.94 -10.22 5.54
CA LEU A 474 6.52 -8.97 5.05
C LEU A 474 6.15 -8.68 3.58
N LEU A 475 5.68 -9.70 2.84
CA LEU A 475 5.11 -9.55 1.51
C LEU A 475 4.00 -8.49 1.48
N THR A 476 3.18 -8.38 2.53
CA THR A 476 2.04 -7.44 2.53
C THR A 476 2.48 -5.99 2.41
N HIS A 477 3.65 -5.65 2.96
CA HIS A 477 4.21 -4.29 2.90
C HIS A 477 4.80 -3.96 1.52
N ILE A 478 5.04 -4.98 0.68
CA ILE A 478 5.40 -4.84 -0.73
C ILE A 478 4.11 -4.80 -1.59
N SER A 479 3.17 -5.70 -1.29
CA SER A 479 1.92 -5.88 -2.03
C SER A 479 0.95 -4.71 -1.87
N LEU A 480 0.93 -4.00 -0.73
CA LEU A 480 0.06 -2.84 -0.54
C LEU A 480 0.37 -1.70 -1.54
N PRO A 481 1.58 -1.12 -1.60
CA PRO A 481 1.88 -0.09 -2.59
C PRO A 481 1.77 -0.59 -4.04
N ALA A 482 2.13 -1.85 -4.31
CA ALA A 482 1.93 -2.48 -5.62
C ALA A 482 0.45 -2.50 -6.02
N THR A 483 -0.43 -2.87 -5.08
CA THR A 483 -1.88 -2.94 -5.28
C THR A 483 -2.48 -1.57 -5.56
N LEU A 484 -2.07 -0.54 -4.82
CA LEU A 484 -2.52 0.84 -5.03
C LEU A 484 -2.05 1.38 -6.39
N LEU A 485 -0.80 1.10 -6.77
CA LEU A 485 -0.26 1.50 -8.07
C LEU A 485 -0.95 0.75 -9.22
N ALA A 486 -1.15 -0.56 -9.09
CA ALA A 486 -1.89 -1.37 -10.05
C ALA A 486 -3.34 -0.87 -10.21
N ALA A 487 -4.00 -0.51 -9.12
CA ALA A 487 -5.34 0.03 -9.15
C ALA A 487 -5.42 1.37 -9.89
N TRP A 488 -4.44 2.26 -9.69
CA TRP A 488 -4.31 3.47 -10.49
C TRP A 488 -4.10 3.15 -11.97
N THR A 489 -3.16 2.26 -12.30
CA THR A 489 -2.89 1.82 -13.68
C THR A 489 -4.15 1.29 -14.37
N LEU A 490 -4.87 0.37 -13.72
CA LEU A 490 -6.12 -0.19 -14.24
C LEU A 490 -7.22 0.86 -14.37
N GLY A 491 -7.30 1.80 -13.43
CA GLY A 491 -8.18 2.96 -13.52
C GLY A 491 -7.91 3.82 -14.76
N GLN A 492 -6.63 4.05 -15.09
CA GLN A 492 -6.22 4.77 -16.29
C GLN A 492 -6.49 3.97 -17.57
N LEU A 493 -6.24 2.65 -17.57
CA LEU A 493 -6.52 1.78 -18.71
C LEU A 493 -8.02 1.73 -19.04
N GLY A 494 -8.87 1.70 -18.01
CA GLY A 494 -10.33 1.76 -18.15
C GLY A 494 -10.89 3.16 -18.43
N SER A 495 -10.05 4.19 -18.48
CA SER A 495 -10.45 5.56 -18.86
C SER A 495 -10.47 5.70 -20.38
N ASN A 496 -11.38 6.53 -20.89
CA ASN A 496 -11.44 6.89 -22.32
C ASN A 496 -11.64 5.71 -23.28
N ILE A 497 -12.27 4.62 -22.84
CA ILE A 497 -12.72 3.53 -23.71
C ILE A 497 -14.15 3.84 -24.19
N PRO A 498 -14.40 3.88 -25.52
CA PRO A 498 -15.72 4.16 -26.07
C PRO A 498 -16.62 2.92 -25.99
N TRP A 499 -17.04 2.55 -24.77
CA TRP A 499 -17.81 1.34 -24.47
C TRP A 499 -19.07 1.16 -25.34
N ARG A 500 -19.71 2.26 -25.74
CA ARG A 500 -20.91 2.23 -26.60
C ARG A 500 -20.58 1.80 -28.03
N ALA A 501 -19.52 2.34 -28.64
CA ALA A 501 -19.13 2.00 -30.01
C ALA A 501 -18.63 0.54 -30.11
N LEU A 502 -17.84 0.11 -29.11
CA LEU A 502 -17.29 -1.25 -29.07
C LEU A 502 -18.35 -2.35 -28.99
N ARG A 503 -19.56 -2.03 -28.51
CA ARG A 503 -20.65 -3.01 -28.39
C ARG A 503 -21.23 -3.39 -29.76
N TYR A 504 -21.24 -2.48 -30.72
CA TYR A 504 -21.92 -2.68 -32.01
C TYR A 504 -20.98 -3.05 -33.16
N ASP A 505 -19.73 -2.60 -33.12
CA ASP A 505 -18.81 -2.68 -34.27
C ASP A 505 -17.66 -3.68 -34.04
N PHE A 506 -17.96 -4.94 -33.69
CA PHE A 506 -16.97 -6.02 -33.43
C PHE A 506 -15.92 -5.76 -32.32
N GLY A 507 -15.91 -4.62 -31.65
CA GLY A 507 -15.01 -4.33 -30.53
C GLY A 507 -15.13 -5.31 -29.35
N TRP A 508 -16.30 -5.95 -29.20
CA TRP A 508 -16.55 -7.03 -28.26
C TRP A 508 -15.68 -8.28 -28.50
N ALA A 509 -15.10 -8.45 -29.70
CA ALA A 509 -14.22 -9.58 -30.01
C ALA A 509 -12.82 -9.42 -29.40
N VAL A 510 -12.40 -8.21 -29.01
CA VAL A 510 -11.05 -7.97 -28.47
C VAL A 510 -10.75 -8.81 -27.22
N PRO A 511 -11.62 -8.87 -26.19
CA PRO A 511 -11.40 -9.75 -25.05
C PRO A 511 -11.28 -11.23 -25.44
N LEU A 512 -12.17 -11.73 -26.31
CA LEU A 512 -12.16 -13.13 -26.73
C LEU A 512 -10.88 -13.48 -27.49
N LEU A 513 -10.50 -12.66 -28.46
CA LEU A 513 -9.26 -12.84 -29.23
C LEU A 513 -8.03 -12.74 -28.34
N THR A 514 -8.04 -11.85 -27.34
CA THR A 514 -6.94 -11.73 -26.37
C THR A 514 -6.82 -13.00 -25.52
N LEU A 515 -7.94 -13.57 -25.05
CA LEU A 515 -7.94 -14.82 -24.30
C LEU A 515 -7.41 -15.99 -25.14
N ILE A 516 -7.91 -16.13 -26.36
CA ILE A 516 -7.46 -17.19 -27.29
C ILE A 516 -5.97 -17.01 -27.58
N LEU A 517 -5.51 -15.78 -27.82
CA LEU A 517 -4.10 -15.48 -28.04
C LEU A 517 -3.24 -15.90 -26.85
N VAL A 518 -3.58 -15.47 -25.63
CA VAL A 518 -2.81 -15.79 -24.42
C VAL A 518 -2.79 -17.30 -24.17
N ILE A 519 -3.93 -17.98 -24.26
CA ILE A 519 -4.01 -19.44 -24.08
C ILE A 519 -3.18 -20.15 -25.14
N SER A 520 -3.30 -19.74 -26.41
CA SER A 520 -2.53 -20.34 -27.50
C SER A 520 -1.03 -20.15 -27.30
N LEU A 521 -0.59 -18.97 -26.87
CA LEU A 521 0.82 -18.72 -26.55
C LEU A 521 1.31 -19.56 -25.37
N LEU A 522 0.51 -19.72 -24.32
CA LEU A 522 0.86 -20.56 -23.17
C LEU A 522 0.94 -22.04 -23.54
N VAL A 523 -0.03 -22.55 -24.32
CA VAL A 523 -0.03 -23.94 -24.81
C VAL A 523 1.14 -24.18 -25.75
N ALA A 524 1.44 -23.24 -26.66
CA ALA A 524 2.62 -23.31 -27.52
C ALA A 524 3.90 -23.34 -26.67
N ALA A 525 4.07 -22.40 -25.74
CA ALA A 525 5.24 -22.33 -24.87
C ALA A 525 5.44 -23.64 -24.09
N ALA A 526 4.37 -24.21 -23.52
CA ALA A 526 4.42 -25.49 -22.83
C ALA A 526 4.81 -26.65 -23.77
N ALA A 527 4.29 -26.68 -24.99
CA ALA A 527 4.61 -27.69 -26.00
C ALA A 527 6.06 -27.62 -26.50
N PHE A 528 6.67 -26.43 -26.54
CA PHE A 528 8.08 -26.26 -26.90
C PHE A 528 9.03 -26.48 -25.71
N ALA A 529 8.59 -26.14 -24.50
CA ALA A 529 9.36 -26.35 -23.27
C ALA A 529 9.38 -27.84 -22.86
N GLY A 530 8.27 -28.56 -23.05
CA GLY A 530 8.16 -29.99 -22.79
C GLY A 530 8.75 -30.81 -23.94
N GLY A 531 9.69 -31.70 -23.64
CA GLY A 531 10.09 -32.74 -24.59
C GLY A 531 11.40 -33.40 -24.26
N ASP A 532 11.33 -34.63 -23.75
CA ASP A 532 12.43 -35.59 -23.90
C ASP A 532 12.79 -35.75 -25.37
N GLN A 533 14.00 -36.24 -25.66
CA GLN A 533 14.51 -36.53 -27.01
C GLN A 533 13.74 -37.67 -27.73
N THR A 534 12.59 -38.09 -27.20
CA THR A 534 11.76 -39.18 -27.71
C THR A 534 10.82 -38.70 -28.83
N VAL A 535 10.25 -39.66 -29.56
CA VAL A 535 9.20 -39.40 -30.58
C VAL A 535 7.98 -38.67 -29.97
N ALA A 536 7.67 -38.93 -28.70
CA ALA A 536 6.60 -38.23 -27.99
C ALA A 536 6.92 -36.74 -27.79
N GLY A 537 8.17 -36.41 -27.44
CA GLY A 537 8.64 -35.03 -27.34
C GLY A 537 8.63 -34.31 -28.70
N LEU A 538 9.05 -34.98 -29.77
CA LEU A 538 8.96 -34.43 -31.13
C LEU A 538 7.50 -34.17 -31.55
N ARG A 539 6.59 -35.11 -31.27
CA ARG A 539 5.15 -34.96 -31.54
C ARG A 539 4.54 -33.78 -30.79
N ALA A 540 4.87 -33.61 -29.51
CA ALA A 540 4.40 -32.49 -28.71
C ALA A 540 4.82 -31.13 -29.32
N ARG A 541 6.09 -31.00 -29.74
CA ARG A 541 6.61 -29.79 -30.41
C ARG A 541 5.91 -29.51 -31.74
N LEU A 542 5.68 -30.55 -32.56
CA LEU A 542 4.94 -30.40 -33.81
C LEU A 542 3.48 -29.99 -33.58
N GLN A 543 2.83 -30.55 -32.56
CA GLN A 543 1.49 -30.12 -32.15
C GLN A 543 1.48 -28.67 -31.63
N GLY A 544 2.59 -28.19 -31.06
CA GLY A 544 2.80 -26.80 -30.66
C GLY A 544 2.77 -25.78 -31.80
N LEU A 545 2.89 -26.20 -33.07
CA LEU A 545 2.75 -25.31 -34.23
C LEU A 545 1.30 -24.86 -34.46
N VAL A 546 0.32 -25.71 -34.13
CA VAL A 546 -1.11 -25.38 -34.27
C VAL A 546 -1.50 -24.15 -33.42
N PRO A 547 -1.22 -24.10 -32.10
CA PRO A 547 -1.53 -22.92 -31.30
C PRO A 547 -0.71 -21.69 -31.72
N ILE A 548 0.50 -21.84 -32.31
CA ILE A 548 1.21 -20.70 -32.92
C ILE A 548 0.42 -20.10 -34.08
N LEU A 549 -0.11 -20.94 -34.99
CA LEU A 549 -0.93 -20.48 -36.11
C LEU A 549 -2.21 -19.77 -35.62
N VAL A 550 -2.85 -20.33 -34.60
CA VAL A 550 -4.01 -19.69 -33.95
C VAL A 550 -3.63 -18.34 -33.34
N ALA A 551 -2.50 -18.27 -32.61
CA ALA A 551 -1.99 -17.02 -32.06
C ALA A 551 -1.72 -15.98 -33.17
N GLY A 552 -1.12 -16.38 -34.29
CA GLY A 552 -0.91 -15.52 -35.46
C GLY A 552 -2.23 -14.97 -36.03
N GLY A 553 -3.25 -15.83 -36.16
CA GLY A 553 -4.59 -15.41 -36.58
C GLY A 553 -5.25 -14.41 -35.62
N CYS A 554 -5.11 -14.63 -34.30
CA CYS A 554 -5.60 -13.69 -33.30
C CYS A 554 -4.86 -12.35 -33.35
N VAL A 555 -3.53 -12.35 -33.52
CA VAL A 555 -2.75 -11.11 -33.68
C VAL A 555 -3.20 -10.35 -34.93
N PHE A 556 -3.35 -11.04 -36.06
CA PHE A 556 -3.87 -10.44 -37.29
C PHE A 556 -5.23 -9.80 -37.06
N ALA A 557 -6.19 -10.53 -36.48
CA ALA A 557 -7.53 -10.02 -36.19
C ALA A 557 -7.51 -8.81 -35.23
N LEU A 558 -6.69 -8.85 -34.19
CA LEU A 558 -6.54 -7.72 -33.24
C LEU A 558 -5.93 -6.48 -33.93
N LEU A 559 -4.96 -6.67 -34.82
CA LEU A 559 -4.38 -5.58 -35.61
C LEU A 559 -5.40 -5.01 -36.61
N THR A 560 -6.26 -5.85 -37.21
CA THR A 560 -7.37 -5.39 -38.03
C THR A 560 -8.35 -4.54 -37.23
N ILE A 561 -8.77 -5.00 -36.04
CA ILE A 561 -9.65 -4.20 -35.16
C ILE A 561 -8.94 -2.89 -34.72
N ALA A 562 -7.61 -2.92 -34.56
CA ALA A 562 -6.83 -1.74 -34.20
C ALA A 562 -6.81 -0.67 -35.29
N THR A 563 -6.98 -1.00 -36.57
CA THR A 563 -7.13 0.01 -37.63
C THR A 563 -8.49 0.70 -37.57
N TRP A 564 -9.53 0.04 -37.05
CA TRP A 564 -10.87 0.59 -36.90
C TRP A 564 -11.03 1.49 -35.66
N PHE A 565 -10.56 1.03 -34.49
CA PHE A 565 -10.76 1.75 -33.22
C PHE A 565 -9.51 2.44 -32.67
N GLY A 566 -8.38 2.27 -33.35
CA GLY A 566 -7.08 2.72 -32.90
C GLY A 566 -6.38 1.70 -31.98
N SER A 567 -5.08 1.54 -32.18
CA SER A 567 -4.24 0.60 -31.44
C SER A 567 -4.26 0.82 -29.92
N ARG A 568 -4.38 2.06 -29.46
CA ARG A 568 -4.46 2.39 -28.04
C ARG A 568 -5.70 1.81 -27.36
N VAL A 569 -6.84 1.80 -28.04
CA VAL A 569 -8.10 1.26 -27.48
C VAL A 569 -8.02 -0.27 -27.39
N VAL A 570 -7.54 -0.91 -28.46
CA VAL A 570 -7.36 -2.37 -28.50
C VAL A 570 -6.37 -2.84 -27.43
N LEU A 571 -5.22 -2.18 -27.30
CA LEU A 571 -4.23 -2.52 -26.25
C LEU A 571 -4.78 -2.33 -24.84
N ARG A 572 -5.57 -1.27 -24.58
CA ARG A 572 -6.21 -1.06 -23.27
C ARG A 572 -7.21 -2.17 -22.94
N LEU A 573 -8.05 -2.56 -23.92
CA LEU A 573 -9.01 -3.65 -23.74
C LEU A 573 -8.32 -5.00 -23.54
N ALA A 574 -7.28 -5.28 -24.32
CA ALA A 574 -6.47 -6.49 -24.16
C ALA A 574 -5.83 -6.53 -22.75
N ALA A 575 -5.24 -5.42 -22.30
CA ALA A 575 -4.67 -5.31 -20.95
C ALA A 575 -5.72 -5.51 -19.86
N LEU A 576 -6.90 -4.90 -19.96
CA LEU A 576 -8.00 -5.12 -19.01
C LEU A 576 -8.51 -6.57 -19.03
N THR A 577 -8.48 -7.23 -20.17
CA THR A 577 -8.83 -8.65 -20.30
C THR A 577 -7.81 -9.52 -19.55
N CYS A 578 -6.52 -9.28 -19.74
CA CYS A 578 -5.47 -9.94 -18.97
C CYS A 578 -5.62 -9.67 -17.47
N ALA A 579 -5.93 -8.43 -17.07
CA ALA A 579 -6.21 -8.10 -15.67
C ALA A 579 -7.37 -8.91 -15.09
N ALA A 580 -8.47 -9.09 -15.85
CA ALA A 580 -9.60 -9.88 -15.41
C ALA A 580 -9.23 -11.37 -15.21
N VAL A 581 -8.40 -11.94 -16.08
CA VAL A 581 -7.89 -13.32 -15.91
C VAL A 581 -7.03 -13.44 -14.64
N LEU A 582 -6.11 -12.50 -14.43
CA LEU A 582 -5.25 -12.47 -13.25
C LEU A 582 -6.05 -12.25 -11.96
N LEU A 583 -7.15 -11.50 -12.03
CA LEU A 583 -8.08 -11.32 -10.92
C LEU A 583 -8.75 -12.64 -10.53
N VAL A 584 -9.23 -13.41 -11.52
CA VAL A 584 -9.81 -14.74 -11.29
C VAL A 584 -8.78 -15.70 -10.68
N TYR A 585 -7.54 -15.67 -11.19
CA TYR A 585 -6.43 -16.40 -10.58
C TYR A 585 -6.20 -15.99 -9.12
N GLY A 586 -6.15 -14.68 -8.83
CA GLY A 586 -5.99 -14.14 -7.49
C GLY A 586 -7.11 -14.60 -6.54
N ILE A 587 -8.37 -14.57 -6.99
CA ILE A 587 -9.51 -15.08 -6.20
C ILE A 587 -9.35 -16.58 -5.89
N ARG A 588 -8.90 -17.38 -6.87
CA ARG A 588 -8.60 -18.80 -6.66
C ARG A 588 -7.48 -18.99 -5.64
N ALA A 589 -6.37 -18.27 -5.79
CA ALA A 589 -5.23 -18.34 -4.89
C ALA A 589 -5.61 -17.93 -3.46
N ALA A 590 -6.36 -16.84 -3.30
CA ALA A 590 -6.91 -16.40 -2.03
C ALA A 590 -7.81 -17.47 -1.40
N THR A 591 -8.69 -18.09 -2.20
CA THR A 591 -9.59 -19.14 -1.70
C THR A 591 -8.83 -20.35 -1.18
N LEU A 592 -7.75 -20.74 -1.87
CA LEU A 592 -6.89 -21.84 -1.43
C LEU A 592 -6.22 -21.51 -0.09
N VAL A 593 -5.41 -20.46 -0.05
CA VAL A 593 -4.61 -20.13 1.13
C VAL A 593 -5.42 -19.61 2.32
N VAL A 594 -6.60 -19.02 2.12
CA VAL A 594 -7.39 -18.43 3.22
C VAL A 594 -8.44 -19.39 3.78
N TYR A 595 -9.05 -20.23 2.94
CA TYR A 595 -10.23 -21.01 3.36
C TYR A 595 -10.11 -22.52 3.15
N ARG A 596 -9.21 -23.01 2.28
CA ARG A 596 -9.03 -24.46 2.08
C ARG A 596 -7.85 -25.00 2.88
N THR A 597 -6.73 -24.31 2.81
CA THR A 597 -5.44 -24.75 3.35
C THR A 597 -4.78 -23.64 4.18
N PRO A 598 -5.51 -23.02 5.15
CA PRO A 598 -5.04 -21.84 5.88
C PRO A 598 -3.99 -22.11 6.94
N ASP A 599 -3.82 -23.36 7.33
CA ASP A 599 -2.79 -23.79 8.25
C ASP A 599 -1.82 -24.76 7.59
N THR A 600 -2.21 -25.64 6.65
CA THR A 600 -1.31 -26.68 6.06
C THR A 600 -0.07 -26.17 5.31
N PRO A 601 1.13 -26.77 5.46
CA PRO A 601 2.40 -26.19 5.05
C PRO A 601 2.74 -26.51 3.58
N ILE A 602 1.72 -26.50 2.73
CA ILE A 602 1.85 -26.63 1.27
C ILE A 602 1.87 -25.26 0.57
N GLU A 603 1.39 -24.22 1.27
CA GLU A 603 1.35 -22.84 0.78
C GLU A 603 2.59 -22.06 1.26
N PRO A 604 3.38 -21.46 0.35
CA PRO A 604 4.57 -20.67 0.74
C PRO A 604 4.34 -19.48 1.69
N LEU A 605 3.09 -19.06 1.96
CA LEU A 605 2.79 -18.03 2.98
C LEU A 605 2.81 -18.58 4.42
N ILE A 606 2.92 -19.89 4.59
CA ILE A 606 2.90 -20.53 5.91
C ILE A 606 4.35 -20.80 6.34
N TYR A 607 4.80 -20.10 7.38
CA TYR A 607 6.18 -20.14 7.86
C TYR A 607 6.43 -21.23 8.92
N THR A 608 5.72 -21.17 10.05
CA THR A 608 5.77 -22.19 11.10
C THR A 608 4.37 -22.68 11.39
N GLN A 609 4.18 -23.97 11.66
CA GLN A 609 2.83 -24.51 11.74
C GLN A 609 2.58 -25.30 13.02
N THR A 610 1.43 -25.00 13.62
CA THR A 610 0.71 -25.87 14.55
C THR A 610 -0.22 -26.80 13.75
N ALA A 611 -0.12 -28.11 13.97
CA ALA A 611 -0.85 -29.10 13.17
C ALA A 611 -2.36 -28.80 13.11
N PRO A 612 -3.02 -28.99 11.94
CA PRO A 612 -4.44 -28.68 11.77
C PRO A 612 -5.34 -29.59 12.63
N ASP A 613 -4.79 -30.70 13.13
CA ASP A 613 -5.46 -31.61 14.04
C ASP A 613 -5.60 -31.05 15.46
N VAL A 614 -4.78 -30.07 15.87
CA VAL A 614 -4.79 -29.54 17.24
C VAL A 614 -6.15 -28.94 17.61
N PRO A 615 -6.78 -28.03 16.83
CA PRO A 615 -8.12 -27.53 17.13
C PRO A 615 -9.20 -28.62 17.11
N ILE A 616 -9.02 -29.68 16.32
CA ILE A 616 -9.95 -30.81 16.26
C ILE A 616 -9.87 -31.59 17.58
N LEU A 617 -8.67 -31.94 18.02
CA LEU A 617 -8.44 -32.65 19.28
C LEU A 617 -8.90 -31.83 20.49
N VAL A 618 -8.61 -30.52 20.52
CA VAL A 618 -9.08 -29.62 21.60
C VAL A 618 -10.62 -29.62 21.69
N ARG A 619 -11.33 -29.52 20.55
CA ARG A 619 -12.79 -29.57 20.52
C ARG A 619 -13.33 -30.93 20.98
N GLN A 620 -12.69 -32.03 20.58
CA GLN A 620 -13.08 -33.37 21.05
C GLN A 620 -12.90 -33.50 22.56
N ILE A 621 -11.77 -33.03 23.12
CA ILE A 621 -11.52 -33.02 24.57
C ILE A 621 -12.57 -32.18 25.30
N GLN A 622 -12.89 -30.98 24.80
CA GLN A 622 -13.94 -30.13 25.39
C GLN A 622 -15.31 -30.80 25.37
N GLN A 623 -15.69 -31.44 24.25
CA GLN A 623 -16.94 -32.18 24.16
C GLN A 623 -16.99 -33.36 25.14
N LEU A 624 -15.89 -34.12 25.27
CA LEU A 624 -15.77 -35.20 26.25
C LEU A 624 -15.91 -34.67 27.68
N ALA A 625 -15.27 -33.54 28.01
CA ALA A 625 -15.37 -32.91 29.32
C ALA A 625 -16.79 -32.43 29.65
N ILE A 626 -17.47 -31.81 28.68
CA ILE A 626 -18.87 -31.38 28.82
C ILE A 626 -19.80 -32.58 29.02
N ASN A 627 -19.61 -33.65 28.25
CA ASN A 627 -20.41 -34.86 28.36
C ASN A 627 -20.20 -35.55 29.72
N HIS A 628 -18.95 -35.64 30.18
CA HIS A 628 -18.63 -36.21 31.49
C HIS A 628 -19.27 -35.40 32.63
N SER A 629 -19.18 -34.07 32.59
CA SER A 629 -19.76 -33.20 33.62
C SER A 629 -21.29 -33.12 33.59
N ARG A 630 -21.93 -33.31 32.43
CA ARG A 630 -23.38 -33.50 32.32
C ARG A 630 -23.83 -34.83 32.93
N ASN A 631 -23.14 -35.92 32.61
CA ASN A 631 -23.44 -37.23 33.15
C ASN A 631 -23.27 -37.26 34.68
N SER A 632 -22.26 -36.58 35.22
CA SER A 632 -22.07 -36.48 36.68
C SER A 632 -23.07 -35.58 37.41
N ARG A 633 -23.83 -34.73 36.70
CA ARG A 633 -24.92 -33.92 37.29
C ARG A 633 -26.29 -34.59 37.20
N THR A 634 -26.40 -35.64 36.37
CA THR A 634 -27.64 -36.36 36.11
C THR A 634 -27.68 -37.75 36.75
N ALA A 635 -26.53 -38.28 37.15
CA ALA A 635 -26.37 -39.34 38.15
C ALA A 635 -26.48 -38.77 39.56
#